data_AF-A0A398BJW6-F1
#
_entry.id   AF-A0A398BJW6-F1
#
_cell.length_a   1.000
_cell.length_b   1.000
_cell.length_c   1.000
_cell.angle_alpha   90.00
_cell.angle_beta   90.00
_cell.angle_gamma   90.00
#
_symmetry.space_group_name_H-M   'P 1'
#
loop_
_entity.id
_entity.type
_entity.pdbx_description
1 polymer ?
#
loop_
_entity_poly.entity_id
_entity_poly.type
_entity_poly.pdbx_seq_one_letter_code
_entity_poly.pdbx_strand_id
1 'polypeptide(L)'
;MSVHSSFGNPTLVGRLETAPIVLRFASLFPRDLKRREMHDKRTGGDLSHIRMELSHLNTQPVGGPDWIDRLHAEIAAAMEHNFEEEIAARERKGRFLEAERLRKRGPVCPWKFTREGPLREGIITVNKMWFGGTGHENWDPERVEAFKQRAMEFLLEHFPDAQLREVNIDEDEVALHIHFAVAVWVEKVSQNRGRQWLLQPSANPLLANYEYAQDLAGEAFLDLGIHRGERRAAAARQALAAGLEMPEPRKHVPPSEWRREQRRLALEDRDRIREAARAEAAATVADGVALAKSAVKKSRKRSIAEAKARKAETDRQVAAAERDRTRAEAQAEVARRASLEAEAARKEADRQAEAAREEAARIAQAAQDRAGVIVADATALATVTVRKSRKRAIAEARVRRAEAERAVAAAERARADIEASAAFAHAAREVAEDARREADRQAEAARERSVRIMASANDRAGVILSDAKLVGTKALKKARRRAARETQALRDELRRMKAKTAIELRRGQLAAAFVRGRTFRLQERANSLSRDIETKAQIWAERERQHREAELRLARIEQERTAAEAAIMQAQDTAAGILATAAARVEEARQALAKADADRIEAENLVLVAREKASRITQAAEDRAGVIVADATALATVTVRKSRKRAIAEARTRRAETDRAAAVAEREREAAETRAEQARQAQARAEAEREAAEEAAVAARAEAARIQQAAEAAADRIRTEAAAAAEAEQARADAARRARDEAEAARLAADQAAAEVIGKADAERAEAARATARAEVITAGLAALTEEMAAGTLRLREGGRVIARAPDLLRPAYPEIGPAVRAAATVAEQTRAARREADAVGRTTEEEREAAKEEIARKRAAATAAIAKEREVARDELERQRLAVTADLDMKRADLDRQETEVKKQWAFLGTLLERFEPLLRKLMQWLSHPDLPSSMKDEGIGLAAEAFSVLGALRQDDPDP
;
A
#
# COMPACT_ATOMS: atom_id res chain seq x y z
N MET A 1 8.74 1.74 -15.44
CA MET A 1 9.50 0.73 -16.24
C MET A 1 9.08 -0.65 -15.77
N SER A 2 8.65 -1.55 -16.67
CA SER A 2 7.91 -2.76 -16.30
C SER A 2 8.76 -4.03 -16.16
N VAL A 3 8.62 -4.70 -15.02
CA VAL A 3 8.73 -6.16 -14.92
C VAL A 3 7.36 -6.67 -14.50
N HIS A 4 6.52 -6.97 -15.48
CA HIS A 4 5.16 -7.46 -15.29
C HIS A 4 5.05 -8.91 -15.82
N SER A 5 4.08 -9.67 -15.30
CA SER A 5 3.74 -11.02 -15.79
C SER A 5 3.05 -11.03 -17.16
N SER A 6 2.63 -9.86 -17.65
CA SER A 6 2.24 -9.61 -19.04
C SER A 6 2.80 -8.26 -19.49
N PHE A 7 3.22 -8.14 -20.75
CA PHE A 7 3.85 -6.91 -21.26
C PHE A 7 2.86 -5.76 -21.54
N GLY A 8 1.56 -5.96 -21.29
CA GLY A 8 0.47 -5.03 -21.58
C GLY A 8 0.39 -3.81 -20.65
N ASN A 9 1.43 -2.98 -20.59
CA ASN A 9 1.39 -1.67 -19.95
C ASN A 9 1.55 -0.58 -21.02
N PRO A 10 0.46 0.06 -21.48
CA PRO A 10 0.41 0.81 -22.74
C PRO A 10 0.93 2.25 -22.64
N THR A 11 1.82 2.56 -21.69
CA THR A 11 2.55 3.83 -21.76
C THR A 11 3.47 3.78 -22.96
N LEU A 12 3.10 4.51 -24.02
CA LEU A 12 3.92 4.75 -25.22
C LEU A 12 5.19 5.50 -24.82
N VAL A 13 6.19 4.76 -24.35
CA VAL A 13 7.54 5.28 -24.13
C VAL A 13 8.10 5.63 -25.51
N GLY A 14 8.65 6.84 -25.66
CA GLY A 14 9.15 7.33 -26.94
C GLY A 14 10.12 6.35 -27.59
N ARG A 15 9.89 6.06 -28.88
CA ARG A 15 10.79 5.23 -29.70
C ARG A 15 12.18 5.87 -29.76
N LEU A 16 13.22 5.04 -29.81
CA LEU A 16 14.57 5.51 -30.01
C LEU A 16 14.89 5.54 -31.52
N GLU A 17 15.21 6.72 -32.05
CA GLU A 17 15.74 6.84 -33.41
C GLU A 17 17.18 6.35 -33.52
N THR A 18 17.96 6.47 -32.43
CA THR A 18 19.33 5.96 -32.38
C THR A 18 19.56 5.18 -31.09
N ALA A 19 20.34 4.10 -31.17
CA ALA A 19 20.68 3.27 -30.03
C ALA A 19 22.07 2.62 -30.21
N PRO A 20 22.78 2.26 -29.13
CA PRO A 20 24.04 1.55 -29.24
C PRO A 20 23.83 0.06 -29.58
N ILE A 21 24.61 -0.47 -30.51
CA ILE A 21 24.69 -1.91 -30.79
C ILE A 21 25.19 -2.67 -29.56
N VAL A 22 24.63 -3.84 -29.30
CA VAL A 22 25.08 -4.78 -28.26
C VAL A 22 25.59 -6.05 -28.93
N LEU A 23 26.88 -6.08 -29.21
CA LEU A 23 27.61 -7.32 -29.53
C LEU A 23 28.28 -7.84 -28.25
N ARG A 24 28.10 -9.11 -27.91
CA ARG A 24 28.79 -9.76 -26.79
C ARG A 24 29.25 -11.17 -27.13
N PHE A 25 30.49 -11.50 -26.75
CA PHE A 25 30.98 -12.88 -26.74
C PHE A 25 31.01 -13.47 -25.33
N ALA A 26 30.59 -14.72 -25.21
CA ALA A 26 30.66 -15.56 -24.02
C ALA A 26 31.53 -16.79 -24.27
N SER A 27 32.16 -17.26 -23.19
CA SER A 27 32.95 -18.49 -23.17
C SER A 27 32.05 -19.72 -23.25
N LEU A 28 32.37 -20.65 -24.15
CA LEU A 28 31.56 -21.84 -24.40
C LEU A 28 32.47 -23.08 -24.52
N PHE A 29 32.12 -24.18 -23.84
CA PHE A 29 32.75 -25.49 -24.01
C PHE A 29 31.80 -26.46 -24.75
N PRO A 30 32.31 -27.48 -25.45
CA PRO A 30 31.48 -28.46 -26.16
C PRO A 30 30.42 -29.16 -25.30
N ARG A 31 30.69 -29.35 -24.00
CA ARG A 31 29.72 -29.91 -23.02
C ARG A 31 28.57 -28.97 -22.69
N ASP A 32 28.76 -27.66 -22.85
CA ASP A 32 27.78 -26.64 -22.49
C ASP A 32 26.73 -26.50 -23.62
N LEU A 33 27.01 -27.02 -24.82
CA LEU A 33 26.14 -26.96 -26.01
C LEU A 33 24.76 -27.58 -25.77
N LYS A 34 24.66 -28.73 -25.08
CA LYS A 34 23.35 -29.32 -24.76
C LYS A 34 22.52 -28.48 -23.79
N ARG A 35 23.15 -27.60 -22.99
CA ARG A 35 22.41 -26.62 -22.17
C ARG A 35 21.89 -25.45 -23.00
N ARG A 36 22.65 -25.01 -24.01
CA ARG A 36 22.20 -24.04 -25.01
C ARG A 36 21.02 -24.60 -25.80
N GLU A 37 21.15 -25.83 -26.33
CA GLU A 37 20.09 -26.54 -27.06
C GLU A 37 18.76 -26.63 -26.27
N MET A 38 18.80 -26.87 -24.96
CA MET A 38 17.60 -26.85 -24.11
C MET A 38 16.98 -25.45 -23.94
N HIS A 39 17.80 -24.39 -23.97
CA HIS A 39 17.32 -23.01 -23.96
C HIS A 39 16.72 -22.64 -25.31
N ASP A 40 17.41 -22.95 -26.41
CA ASP A 40 16.96 -22.64 -27.77
C ASP A 40 15.62 -23.34 -28.06
N LYS A 41 15.49 -24.62 -27.67
CA LYS A 41 14.24 -25.41 -27.79
C LYS A 41 13.19 -25.08 -26.71
N ARG A 42 13.44 -24.13 -25.81
CA ARG A 42 12.56 -23.75 -24.69
C ARG A 42 12.16 -24.91 -23.77
N THR A 43 12.98 -25.97 -23.70
CA THR A 43 12.73 -27.17 -22.87
C THR A 43 13.40 -27.11 -21.50
N GLY A 44 14.33 -26.19 -21.26
CA GLY A 44 14.99 -26.04 -19.98
C GLY A 44 15.72 -24.72 -19.78
N GLY A 45 15.88 -24.31 -18.53
CA GLY A 45 16.46 -23.02 -18.16
C GLY A 45 15.47 -22.14 -17.42
N ASP A 46 15.68 -20.83 -17.49
CA ASP A 46 14.80 -19.84 -16.85
C ASP A 46 13.80 -19.30 -17.88
N LEU A 47 12.71 -20.02 -18.08
CA LEU A 47 11.69 -19.69 -19.07
C LEU A 47 10.75 -18.54 -18.63
N SER A 48 10.95 -17.92 -17.45
CA SER A 48 10.05 -16.93 -16.84
C SER A 48 9.93 -15.57 -17.58
N HIS A 49 10.60 -15.43 -18.72
CA HIS A 49 10.64 -14.24 -19.56
C HIS A 49 10.38 -14.53 -21.04
N ILE A 50 10.13 -15.80 -21.37
CA ILE A 50 9.84 -16.31 -22.69
C ILE A 50 8.34 -16.43 -22.86
N ARG A 51 7.86 -16.07 -24.04
CA ARG A 51 6.47 -16.16 -24.46
C ARG A 51 6.28 -17.40 -25.32
N MET A 52 5.90 -18.50 -24.68
CA MET A 52 5.77 -19.80 -25.34
C MET A 52 4.84 -19.78 -26.56
N GLU A 53 3.86 -18.87 -26.57
CA GLU A 53 2.96 -18.65 -27.70
C GLU A 53 3.66 -18.02 -28.93
N LEU A 54 4.78 -17.31 -28.74
CA LEU A 54 5.59 -16.70 -29.79
C LEU A 54 6.83 -17.51 -30.17
N SER A 55 7.20 -18.55 -29.43
CA SER A 55 8.43 -19.35 -29.70
C SER A 55 8.46 -20.01 -31.08
N HIS A 56 7.31 -20.11 -31.75
CA HIS A 56 7.19 -20.58 -33.15
C HIS A 56 7.69 -19.56 -34.19
N LEU A 57 7.93 -18.30 -33.79
CA LEU A 57 8.50 -17.24 -34.63
C LEU A 57 10.04 -17.26 -34.62
N ASN A 58 10.66 -17.92 -33.63
CA ASN A 58 12.12 -18.01 -33.55
C ASN A 58 12.67 -18.77 -34.76
N THR A 59 13.78 -18.31 -35.33
CA THR A 59 14.35 -18.88 -36.56
C THR A 59 15.82 -19.25 -36.40
N GLN A 60 16.23 -20.37 -37.01
CA GLN A 60 17.61 -20.86 -37.00
C GLN A 60 18.21 -20.83 -38.43
N PRO A 61 18.56 -19.65 -38.99
CA PRO A 61 19.03 -19.54 -40.37
C PRO A 61 20.38 -20.22 -40.64
N VAL A 62 21.16 -20.53 -39.61
CA VAL A 62 22.44 -21.26 -39.74
C VAL A 62 22.52 -22.34 -38.68
N GLY A 63 23.05 -23.51 -39.05
CA GLY A 63 23.26 -24.66 -38.16
C GLY A 63 22.38 -25.83 -38.55
N GLY A 64 21.06 -25.68 -38.44
CA GLY A 64 20.13 -26.82 -38.55
C GLY A 64 20.18 -27.72 -37.32
N PRO A 65 19.26 -28.70 -37.19
CA PRO A 65 19.00 -29.38 -35.92
C PRO A 65 20.14 -30.28 -35.41
N ASP A 66 21.10 -30.64 -36.26
CA ASP A 66 22.19 -31.58 -35.97
C ASP A 66 23.57 -30.91 -35.76
N TRP A 67 23.64 -29.58 -35.76
CA TRP A 67 24.91 -28.83 -35.76
C TRP A 67 25.82 -29.15 -34.57
N ILE A 68 25.23 -29.41 -33.40
CA ILE A 68 25.96 -29.77 -32.17
C ILE A 68 26.63 -31.12 -32.33
N ASP A 69 25.91 -32.09 -32.87
CA ASP A 69 26.37 -33.46 -33.01
C ASP A 69 27.43 -33.54 -34.13
N ARG A 70 27.26 -32.76 -35.22
CA ARG A 70 28.30 -32.54 -36.24
C ARG A 70 29.56 -31.90 -35.66
N LEU A 71 29.44 -30.86 -34.83
CA LEU A 71 30.60 -30.23 -34.18
C LEU A 71 31.29 -31.17 -33.17
N HIS A 72 30.55 -32.02 -32.47
CA HIS A 72 31.13 -33.07 -31.62
C HIS A 72 31.88 -34.11 -32.45
N ALA A 73 31.34 -34.53 -33.60
CA ALA A 73 32.01 -35.44 -34.52
C ALA A 73 33.30 -34.83 -35.11
N GLU A 74 33.28 -33.56 -35.53
CA GLU A 74 34.50 -32.83 -35.96
C GLU A 74 35.55 -32.76 -34.86
N ILE A 75 35.13 -32.51 -33.61
CA ILE A 75 36.03 -32.50 -32.46
C ILE A 75 36.67 -33.88 -32.25
N ALA A 76 35.89 -34.96 -32.32
CA ALA A 76 36.40 -36.32 -32.18
C ALA A 76 37.40 -36.67 -33.31
N ALA A 77 37.03 -36.41 -34.57
CA ALA A 77 37.90 -36.63 -35.73
C ALA A 77 39.21 -35.83 -35.62
N ALA A 78 39.15 -34.58 -35.16
CA ALA A 78 40.35 -33.77 -34.90
C ALA A 78 41.18 -34.30 -33.72
N MET A 79 40.56 -34.87 -32.66
CA MET A 79 41.30 -35.52 -31.57
C MET A 79 42.12 -36.72 -32.08
N GLU A 80 41.49 -37.56 -32.90
CA GLU A 80 42.09 -38.79 -33.47
C GLU A 80 43.18 -38.45 -34.49
N HIS A 81 42.88 -37.62 -35.49
CA HIS A 81 43.88 -37.18 -36.48
C HIS A 81 45.09 -36.51 -35.82
N ASN A 82 44.87 -35.63 -34.83
CA ASN A 82 45.98 -34.99 -34.11
C ASN A 82 46.83 -35.99 -33.34
N PHE A 83 46.23 -37.06 -32.84
CA PHE A 83 46.91 -38.08 -32.07
C PHE A 83 47.78 -38.97 -32.95
N GLU A 84 47.26 -39.38 -34.11
CA GLU A 84 47.99 -40.14 -35.12
C GLU A 84 49.17 -39.34 -35.70
N GLU A 85 48.95 -38.09 -36.10
CA GLU A 85 50.03 -37.22 -36.58
C GLU A 85 51.07 -36.90 -35.50
N GLU A 86 50.67 -36.78 -34.23
CA GLU A 86 51.61 -36.59 -33.11
C GLU A 86 52.47 -37.85 -32.91
N ILE A 87 51.92 -39.06 -33.04
CA ILE A 87 52.67 -40.32 -32.99
C ILE A 87 53.60 -40.43 -34.21
N ALA A 88 53.09 -40.28 -35.43
CA ALA A 88 53.85 -40.39 -36.66
C ALA A 88 55.02 -39.39 -36.71
N ALA A 89 54.83 -38.16 -36.23
CA ALA A 89 55.90 -37.16 -36.13
C ALA A 89 57.01 -37.56 -35.13
N ARG A 90 56.72 -38.31 -34.06
CA ARG A 90 57.75 -38.84 -33.15
C ARG A 90 58.50 -40.01 -33.74
N GLU A 91 57.80 -40.91 -34.43
CA GLU A 91 58.40 -42.09 -35.06
C GLU A 91 59.28 -41.71 -36.26
N ARG A 92 58.84 -40.76 -37.10
CA ARG A 92 59.66 -40.10 -38.15
C ARG A 92 60.95 -39.46 -37.59
N LYS A 93 61.03 -39.18 -36.28
CA LYS A 93 62.21 -38.63 -35.58
C LYS A 93 62.93 -39.65 -34.69
N GLY A 94 62.65 -40.95 -34.83
CA GLY A 94 63.26 -42.04 -34.06
C GLY A 94 62.92 -42.06 -32.57
N ARG A 95 61.88 -41.35 -32.13
CA ARG A 95 61.55 -41.18 -30.70
C ARG A 95 60.48 -42.17 -30.22
N PHE A 96 60.70 -43.46 -30.48
CA PHE A 96 59.72 -44.53 -30.21
C PHE A 96 59.21 -44.56 -28.76
N LEU A 97 60.06 -44.31 -27.76
CA LEU A 97 59.65 -44.22 -26.35
C LEU A 97 58.76 -43.00 -26.03
N GLU A 98 58.87 -41.91 -26.79
CA GLU A 98 57.91 -40.79 -26.69
C GLU A 98 56.58 -41.16 -27.37
N ALA A 99 56.62 -41.83 -28.53
CA ALA A 99 55.44 -42.33 -29.22
C ALA A 99 54.65 -43.37 -28.40
N GLU A 100 55.32 -44.29 -27.72
CA GLU A 100 54.70 -45.27 -26.83
C GLU A 100 54.02 -44.61 -25.61
N ARG A 101 54.65 -43.57 -25.03
CA ARG A 101 54.02 -42.77 -23.96
C ARG A 101 52.79 -42.01 -24.45
N LEU A 102 52.82 -41.51 -25.70
CA LEU A 102 51.65 -40.90 -26.33
C LEU A 102 50.55 -41.94 -26.52
N ARG A 103 50.85 -43.13 -27.07
CA ARG A 103 49.89 -44.24 -27.18
C ARG A 103 49.18 -44.55 -25.85
N LYS A 104 49.92 -44.56 -24.74
CA LYS A 104 49.37 -44.76 -23.38
C LYS A 104 48.57 -43.57 -22.83
N ARG A 105 48.82 -42.34 -23.30
CA ARG A 105 48.03 -41.13 -22.98
C ARG A 105 46.69 -41.12 -23.73
N GLY A 106 46.68 -41.59 -24.97
CA GLY A 106 45.55 -41.48 -25.88
C GLY A 106 45.40 -40.09 -26.53
N PRO A 107 44.31 -39.91 -27.30
CA PRO A 107 43.91 -38.63 -27.89
C PRO A 107 43.68 -37.54 -26.84
N VAL A 108 43.82 -36.28 -27.24
CA VAL A 108 43.59 -35.11 -26.39
C VAL A 108 42.80 -34.08 -27.18
N CYS A 109 41.89 -33.38 -26.51
CA CYS A 109 41.07 -32.32 -27.07
C CYS A 109 41.88 -31.36 -27.96
N PRO A 110 41.39 -30.95 -29.14
CA PRO A 110 42.11 -30.11 -30.10
C PRO A 110 42.20 -28.64 -29.66
N TRP A 111 42.31 -28.34 -28.36
CA TRP A 111 42.49 -26.99 -27.86
C TRP A 111 43.38 -26.96 -26.62
N LYS A 112 44.04 -25.83 -26.41
CA LYS A 112 44.69 -25.54 -25.13
C LYS A 112 43.59 -25.25 -24.10
N PHE A 113 43.61 -25.91 -22.96
CA PHE A 113 42.70 -25.57 -21.86
C PHE A 113 42.90 -24.12 -21.42
N THR A 114 41.85 -23.32 -21.51
CA THR A 114 41.72 -21.96 -20.99
C THR A 114 40.44 -21.89 -20.15
N ARG A 115 40.33 -20.87 -19.29
CA ARG A 115 39.07 -20.61 -18.56
C ARG A 115 37.92 -20.21 -19.49
N GLU A 116 38.25 -19.68 -20.67
CA GLU A 116 37.29 -19.13 -21.62
C GLU A 116 36.75 -20.15 -22.64
N GLY A 117 37.24 -21.39 -22.61
CA GLY A 117 36.82 -22.44 -23.53
C GLY A 117 37.29 -22.27 -24.99
N PRO A 118 37.10 -23.31 -25.81
CA PRO A 118 37.52 -23.35 -27.21
C PRO A 118 36.49 -22.80 -28.21
N LEU A 119 35.25 -22.56 -27.77
CA LEU A 119 34.18 -21.99 -28.60
C LEU A 119 33.80 -20.61 -28.07
N ARG A 120 33.09 -19.83 -28.88
CA ARG A 120 32.44 -18.59 -28.42
C ARG A 120 30.95 -18.64 -28.76
N GLU A 121 30.13 -18.35 -27.77
CA GLU A 121 28.76 -17.91 -28.01
C GLU A 121 28.81 -16.40 -28.27
N GLY A 122 28.12 -15.93 -29.31
CA GLY A 122 27.87 -14.53 -29.55
C GLY A 122 26.40 -14.17 -29.29
N ILE A 123 26.16 -12.93 -28.87
CA ILE A 123 24.84 -12.31 -28.79
C ILE A 123 24.91 -10.97 -29.54
N ILE A 124 23.99 -10.74 -30.48
CA ILE A 124 23.76 -9.45 -31.15
C ILE A 124 22.34 -8.98 -30.85
N THR A 125 22.19 -7.75 -30.37
CA THR A 125 20.89 -7.11 -30.09
C THR A 125 21.05 -5.58 -30.01
N VAL A 126 19.94 -4.86 -29.87
CA VAL A 126 19.87 -3.42 -29.61
C VAL A 126 18.78 -3.15 -28.56
N ASN A 127 18.71 -1.94 -28.01
CA ASN A 127 17.68 -1.60 -27.02
C ASN A 127 16.27 -1.81 -27.60
N LYS A 128 15.41 -2.52 -26.87
CA LYS A 128 14.00 -2.78 -27.24
C LYS A 128 13.21 -1.55 -27.69
N MET A 129 13.52 -0.37 -27.14
CA MET A 129 12.87 0.89 -27.53
C MET A 129 13.26 1.37 -28.94
N TRP A 130 14.32 0.86 -29.55
CA TRP A 130 14.66 1.10 -30.96
C TRP A 130 13.78 0.25 -31.90
N PHE A 131 13.50 -1.00 -31.52
CA PHE A 131 12.52 -1.84 -32.22
C PHE A 131 11.10 -1.28 -32.10
N GLY A 132 10.78 -0.57 -31.02
CA GLY A 132 9.51 0.17 -30.89
C GLY A 132 8.85 0.08 -29.51
N GLY A 133 9.28 -0.87 -28.67
CA GLY A 133 8.69 -1.09 -27.35
C GLY A 133 9.17 -2.38 -26.68
N THR A 134 8.32 -2.98 -25.83
CA THR A 134 8.63 -4.26 -25.17
C THR A 134 7.76 -5.37 -25.73
N GLY A 135 8.38 -6.49 -26.12
CA GLY A 135 7.67 -7.61 -26.74
C GLY A 135 7.23 -7.34 -28.19
N HIS A 136 7.06 -8.43 -28.94
CA HIS A 136 6.85 -8.46 -30.39
C HIS A 136 5.70 -7.58 -30.91
N GLU A 137 4.58 -7.42 -30.19
CA GLU A 137 3.44 -6.62 -30.66
C GLU A 137 3.73 -5.12 -30.76
N ASN A 138 4.74 -4.64 -30.03
CA ASN A 138 5.15 -3.24 -30.02
C ASN A 138 6.33 -2.97 -30.97
N TRP A 139 6.82 -3.98 -31.68
CA TRP A 139 7.94 -3.82 -32.59
C TRP A 139 7.49 -3.37 -33.98
N ASP A 140 8.36 -2.59 -34.60
CA ASP A 140 8.27 -2.12 -35.97
C ASP A 140 8.83 -3.21 -36.90
N PRO A 141 7.99 -3.88 -37.73
CA PRO A 141 8.44 -5.02 -38.53
C PRO A 141 9.56 -4.69 -39.51
N GLU A 142 9.58 -3.47 -40.05
CA GLU A 142 10.61 -3.04 -41.01
C GLU A 142 11.97 -2.89 -40.31
N ARG A 143 12.00 -2.31 -39.10
CA ARG A 143 13.23 -2.24 -38.28
C ARG A 143 13.71 -3.59 -37.81
N VAL A 144 12.79 -4.48 -37.44
CA VAL A 144 13.08 -5.86 -37.05
C VAL A 144 13.75 -6.61 -38.20
N GLU A 145 13.19 -6.57 -39.40
CA GLU A 145 13.74 -7.29 -40.56
C GLU A 145 15.05 -6.69 -41.04
N ALA A 146 15.16 -5.36 -41.13
CA ALA A 146 16.42 -4.69 -41.48
C ALA A 146 17.55 -5.01 -40.49
N PHE A 147 17.24 -5.13 -39.20
CA PHE A 147 18.20 -5.56 -38.18
C PHE A 147 18.62 -7.03 -38.35
N LYS A 148 17.66 -7.95 -38.59
CA LYS A 148 17.96 -9.37 -38.86
C LYS A 148 18.87 -9.52 -40.08
N GLN A 149 18.52 -8.85 -41.18
CA GLN A 149 19.31 -8.89 -42.41
C GLN A 149 20.72 -8.39 -42.17
N ARG A 150 20.90 -7.19 -41.59
CA ARG A 150 22.25 -6.64 -41.37
C ARG A 150 23.07 -7.46 -40.38
N ALA A 151 22.44 -8.04 -39.36
CA ALA A 151 23.12 -8.94 -38.44
C ALA A 151 23.58 -10.23 -39.14
N MET A 152 22.78 -10.79 -40.04
CA MET A 152 23.18 -11.95 -40.84
C MET A 152 24.33 -11.63 -41.81
N GLU A 153 24.27 -10.48 -42.51
CA GLU A 153 25.35 -9.99 -43.38
C GLU A 153 26.67 -9.87 -42.59
N PHE A 154 26.65 -9.16 -41.45
CA PHE A 154 27.80 -8.98 -40.56
C PHE A 154 28.38 -10.31 -40.05
N LEU A 155 27.52 -11.27 -39.67
CA LEU A 155 27.95 -12.57 -39.16
C LEU A 155 28.58 -13.44 -40.24
N LEU A 156 28.02 -13.46 -41.45
CA LEU A 156 28.54 -14.23 -42.58
C LEU A 156 29.87 -13.65 -43.10
N GLU A 157 30.02 -12.32 -43.12
CA GLU A 157 31.25 -11.66 -43.54
C GLU A 157 32.41 -11.91 -42.56
N HIS A 158 32.17 -11.79 -41.25
CA HIS A 158 33.24 -11.82 -40.25
C HIS A 158 33.48 -13.19 -39.58
N PHE A 159 32.63 -14.19 -39.84
CA PHE A 159 32.85 -15.58 -39.42
C PHE A 159 32.80 -16.57 -40.62
N PRO A 160 33.66 -16.37 -41.65
CA PRO A 160 33.70 -17.17 -42.88
C PRO A 160 34.21 -18.60 -42.63
N ASP A 161 34.39 -19.38 -43.70
CA ASP A 161 35.04 -20.70 -43.68
C ASP A 161 34.41 -21.71 -42.69
N ALA A 162 33.08 -21.67 -42.57
CA ALA A 162 32.31 -22.43 -41.58
C ALA A 162 32.80 -22.21 -40.13
N GLN A 163 33.31 -21.03 -39.79
CA GLN A 163 33.56 -20.65 -38.40
C GLN A 163 32.23 -20.45 -37.65
N LEU A 164 31.25 -19.84 -38.31
CA LEU A 164 29.87 -19.73 -37.84
C LEU A 164 29.18 -21.10 -37.89
N ARG A 165 28.74 -21.61 -36.73
CA ARG A 165 28.15 -22.96 -36.57
C ARG A 165 26.65 -22.95 -36.35
N GLU A 166 26.15 -21.91 -35.73
CA GLU A 166 24.73 -21.68 -35.53
C GLU A 166 24.47 -20.19 -35.53
N VAL A 167 23.30 -19.81 -36.05
CA VAL A 167 22.60 -18.58 -35.70
C VAL A 167 21.17 -18.95 -35.34
N ASN A 168 20.72 -18.52 -34.17
CA ASN A 168 19.35 -18.61 -33.67
C ASN A 168 18.85 -17.19 -33.35
N ILE A 169 17.67 -16.84 -33.84
CA ILE A 169 17.04 -15.52 -33.70
C ILE A 169 15.84 -15.69 -32.78
N ASP A 170 15.89 -15.03 -31.63
CA ASP A 170 14.91 -15.15 -30.55
C ASP A 170 14.00 -13.91 -30.52
N GLU A 171 12.70 -14.12 -30.78
CA GLU A 171 11.66 -13.08 -30.92
C GLU A 171 10.57 -13.20 -29.85
N ASP A 172 10.55 -14.30 -29.10
CA ASP A 172 9.61 -14.60 -28.01
C ASP A 172 10.00 -13.99 -26.64
N GLU A 173 11.03 -13.14 -26.60
CA GLU A 173 11.54 -12.49 -25.39
C GLU A 173 11.26 -10.97 -25.33
N VAL A 174 11.78 -10.32 -24.30
CA VAL A 174 11.63 -8.87 -23.99
C VAL A 174 12.10 -7.96 -25.15
N ALA A 175 13.11 -8.42 -25.90
CA ALA A 175 13.77 -7.74 -27.01
C ALA A 175 14.26 -8.78 -28.02
N LEU A 176 14.20 -8.49 -29.32
CA LEU A 176 14.81 -9.33 -30.34
C LEU A 176 16.33 -9.42 -30.09
N HIS A 177 16.85 -10.63 -30.08
CA HIS A 177 18.28 -10.88 -29.96
C HIS A 177 18.69 -12.14 -30.71
N ILE A 178 19.94 -12.18 -31.12
CA ILE A 178 20.49 -13.21 -32.00
C ILE A 178 21.61 -13.93 -31.27
N HIS A 179 21.37 -15.18 -30.89
CA HIS A 179 22.38 -16.09 -30.38
C HIS A 179 23.13 -16.75 -31.53
N PHE A 180 24.46 -16.76 -31.49
CA PHE A 180 25.27 -17.47 -32.49
C PHE A 180 26.40 -18.26 -31.84
N ALA A 181 26.91 -19.28 -32.52
CA ALA A 181 27.98 -20.14 -32.04
C ALA A 181 29.15 -20.15 -33.04
N VAL A 182 30.37 -19.96 -32.54
CA VAL A 182 31.58 -19.87 -33.37
C VAL A 182 32.63 -20.89 -32.95
N ALA A 183 33.12 -21.65 -33.93
CA ALA A 183 34.19 -22.65 -33.81
C ALA A 183 35.31 -22.35 -34.81
N VAL A 184 36.39 -21.70 -34.35
CA VAL A 184 37.51 -21.30 -35.22
C VAL A 184 38.55 -22.42 -35.26
N TRP A 185 38.57 -23.18 -36.34
CA TRP A 185 39.58 -24.21 -36.61
C TRP A 185 40.84 -23.59 -37.23
N VAL A 186 42.01 -24.04 -36.75
CA VAL A 186 43.32 -23.57 -37.23
C VAL A 186 44.25 -24.76 -37.39
N GLU A 187 44.82 -24.91 -38.58
CA GLU A 187 45.90 -25.85 -38.82
C GLU A 187 47.23 -25.32 -38.29
N LYS A 188 48.00 -26.17 -37.61
CA LYS A 188 49.40 -25.91 -37.23
C LYS A 188 50.28 -27.11 -37.51
N VAL A 189 51.36 -26.89 -38.26
CA VAL A 189 52.37 -27.91 -38.51
C VAL A 189 53.55 -27.71 -37.56
N SER A 190 54.04 -28.78 -36.94
CA SER A 190 55.25 -28.74 -36.12
C SER A 190 56.05 -30.04 -36.21
N GLN A 191 57.39 -29.95 -36.17
CA GLN A 191 58.25 -31.14 -36.25
C GLN A 191 57.98 -32.19 -35.15
N ASN A 192 57.40 -31.80 -34.02
CA ASN A 192 57.22 -32.68 -32.86
C ASN A 192 55.77 -33.17 -32.70
N ARG A 193 54.81 -32.62 -33.44
CA ARG A 193 53.39 -33.04 -33.37
C ARG A 193 52.75 -33.28 -34.74
N GLY A 194 53.49 -33.14 -35.83
CA GLY A 194 52.96 -33.31 -37.18
C GLY A 194 52.03 -32.16 -37.58
N ARG A 195 51.08 -32.47 -38.46
CA ARG A 195 49.92 -31.60 -38.76
C ARG A 195 48.94 -31.67 -37.59
N GLN A 196 48.39 -30.53 -37.17
CA GLN A 196 47.47 -30.45 -36.03
C GLN A 196 46.32 -29.49 -36.33
N TRP A 197 45.08 -29.94 -36.19
CA TRP A 197 43.87 -29.14 -36.29
C TRP A 197 43.42 -28.71 -34.89
N LEU A 198 43.37 -27.40 -34.65
CA LEU A 198 43.13 -26.85 -33.31
C LEU A 198 41.98 -25.85 -33.30
N LEU A 199 41.07 -25.98 -32.34
CA LEU A 199 40.12 -24.92 -32.00
C LEU A 199 40.87 -23.79 -31.28
N GLN A 200 40.96 -22.64 -31.95
CA GLN A 200 41.61 -21.44 -31.43
C GLN A 200 40.80 -20.18 -31.80
N PRO A 201 39.84 -19.76 -30.94
CA PRO A 201 39.04 -18.55 -31.15
C PRO A 201 39.83 -17.31 -31.55
N SER A 202 41.00 -17.09 -30.94
CA SER A 202 41.85 -15.91 -31.18
C SER A 202 42.57 -15.90 -32.55
N ALA A 203 42.28 -16.83 -33.46
CA ALA A 203 42.67 -16.70 -34.85
C ALA A 203 41.68 -15.86 -35.68
N ASN A 204 40.42 -15.73 -35.23
CA ASN A 204 39.49 -14.75 -35.79
C ASN A 204 39.77 -13.36 -35.15
N PRO A 205 39.95 -12.28 -35.95
CA PRO A 205 40.28 -10.95 -35.42
C PRO A 205 39.26 -10.37 -34.42
N LEU A 206 37.96 -10.61 -34.62
CA LEU A 206 36.90 -10.10 -33.74
C LEU A 206 36.96 -10.77 -32.35
N LEU A 207 37.30 -12.06 -32.31
CA LEU A 207 37.45 -12.81 -31.07
C LEU A 207 38.81 -12.56 -30.40
N ALA A 208 39.82 -12.14 -31.17
CA ALA A 208 41.13 -11.76 -30.66
C ALA A 208 41.14 -10.35 -30.03
N ASN A 209 40.40 -9.40 -30.61
CA ASN A 209 40.31 -8.03 -30.13
C ASN A 209 38.85 -7.58 -30.00
N TYR A 210 38.35 -7.56 -28.76
CA TYR A 210 36.98 -7.19 -28.45
C TYR A 210 36.66 -5.72 -28.77
N GLU A 211 37.62 -4.78 -28.66
CA GLU A 211 37.37 -3.38 -29.04
C GLU A 211 37.18 -3.23 -30.54
N TYR A 212 37.95 -3.96 -31.35
CA TYR A 212 37.82 -4.00 -32.81
C TYR A 212 36.49 -4.61 -33.24
N ALA A 213 36.02 -5.66 -32.58
CA ALA A 213 34.69 -6.22 -32.83
C ALA A 213 33.56 -5.22 -32.54
N GLN A 214 33.69 -4.39 -31.48
CA GLN A 214 32.73 -3.32 -31.20
C GLN A 214 32.82 -2.18 -32.22
N ASP A 215 34.03 -1.86 -32.71
CA ASP A 215 34.24 -0.85 -33.76
C ASP A 215 33.50 -1.25 -35.04
N LEU A 216 33.79 -2.44 -35.59
CA LEU A 216 33.14 -2.96 -36.78
C LEU A 216 31.62 -3.10 -36.62
N ALA A 217 31.14 -3.63 -35.50
CA ALA A 217 29.70 -3.73 -35.25
C ALA A 217 29.01 -2.36 -35.14
N GLY A 218 29.73 -1.31 -34.73
CA GLY A 218 29.20 0.05 -34.70
C GLY A 218 29.21 0.75 -36.05
N GLU A 219 30.08 0.33 -36.97
CA GLU A 219 30.14 0.81 -38.36
C GLU A 219 29.11 0.08 -39.23
N ALA A 220 28.98 -1.24 -39.08
CA ALA A 220 28.11 -2.09 -39.89
C ALA A 220 26.61 -1.85 -39.70
N PHE A 221 26.16 -1.22 -38.61
CA PHE A 221 24.73 -0.95 -38.36
C PHE A 221 24.40 0.57 -38.38
N LEU A 222 25.35 1.42 -38.81
CA LEU A 222 25.25 2.88 -38.69
C LEU A 222 24.13 3.49 -39.54
N ASP A 223 23.83 2.90 -40.69
CA ASP A 223 22.73 3.26 -41.59
C ASP A 223 21.34 3.00 -40.96
N LEU A 224 21.22 2.04 -40.05
CA LEU A 224 20.03 1.79 -39.24
C LEU A 224 19.89 2.77 -38.05
N GLY A 225 20.77 3.77 -37.94
CA GLY A 225 20.85 4.67 -36.77
C GLY A 225 21.44 4.00 -35.52
N ILE A 226 21.90 2.75 -35.64
CA ILE A 226 22.48 1.98 -34.54
C ILE A 226 23.99 2.20 -34.53
N HIS A 227 24.50 2.77 -33.46
CA HIS A 227 25.90 3.22 -33.38
C HIS A 227 26.73 2.37 -32.42
N ARG A 228 28.04 2.55 -32.46
CA ARG A 228 28.98 1.95 -31.52
C ARG A 228 28.69 2.36 -30.06
N GLY A 229 28.69 1.41 -29.13
CA GLY A 229 28.68 1.70 -27.69
C GLY A 229 29.91 2.49 -27.19
N GLU A 230 29.84 3.01 -25.96
CA GLU A 230 30.86 3.88 -25.35
C GLU A 230 32.30 3.32 -25.43
N ARG A 231 33.27 4.14 -25.87
CA ARG A 231 34.71 3.80 -25.95
C ARG A 231 35.42 3.80 -24.57
N ARG A 232 34.83 3.19 -23.53
CA ARG A 232 35.34 3.25 -22.14
C ARG A 232 36.77 2.74 -21.97
N ALA A 233 37.17 1.67 -22.65
CA ALA A 233 38.54 1.14 -22.51
C ALA A 233 39.59 2.10 -23.09
N ALA A 234 39.31 2.75 -24.22
CA ALA A 234 40.14 3.83 -24.76
C ALA A 234 40.16 5.05 -23.83
N ALA A 235 39.00 5.49 -23.31
CA ALA A 235 38.93 6.58 -22.34
C ALA A 235 39.69 6.27 -21.04
N ALA A 236 39.67 5.01 -20.57
CA ALA A 236 40.43 4.57 -19.41
C ALA A 236 41.94 4.52 -19.66
N ARG A 237 42.39 4.14 -20.88
CA ARG A 237 43.80 4.27 -21.28
C ARG A 237 44.24 5.74 -21.35
N GLN A 238 43.39 6.63 -21.88
CA GLN A 238 43.65 8.07 -21.96
C GLN A 238 43.72 8.70 -20.57
N ALA A 239 42.75 8.41 -19.68
CA ALA A 239 42.75 8.87 -18.30
C ALA A 239 44.01 8.41 -17.54
N LEU A 240 44.36 7.12 -17.65
CA LEU A 240 45.58 6.58 -17.04
C LEU A 240 46.86 7.26 -17.58
N ALA A 241 46.95 7.51 -18.89
CA ALA A 241 48.07 8.23 -19.50
C ALA A 241 48.14 9.71 -19.08
N ALA A 242 47.00 10.33 -18.80
CA ALA A 242 46.88 11.71 -18.32
C ALA A 242 47.00 11.85 -16.79
N GLY A 243 47.12 10.74 -16.04
CA GLY A 243 47.13 10.75 -14.57
C GLY A 243 45.77 11.09 -13.94
N LEU A 244 44.67 10.98 -14.70
CA LEU A 244 43.30 11.26 -14.26
C LEU A 244 42.61 10.00 -13.73
N GLU A 245 41.53 10.19 -12.98
CA GLU A 245 40.69 9.09 -12.50
C GLU A 245 40.07 8.32 -13.68
N MET A 246 40.21 6.99 -13.66
CA MET A 246 39.74 6.13 -14.74
C MET A 246 38.20 5.97 -14.69
N PRO A 247 37.49 6.05 -15.83
CA PRO A 247 36.05 5.79 -15.87
C PRO A 247 35.71 4.41 -15.31
N GLU A 248 34.65 4.32 -14.50
CA GLU A 248 34.28 3.06 -13.85
C GLU A 248 34.02 1.94 -14.89
N PRO A 249 34.65 0.76 -14.74
CA PRO A 249 34.47 -0.35 -15.67
C PRO A 249 33.07 -0.93 -15.54
N ARG A 250 32.25 -0.79 -16.60
CA ARG A 250 30.95 -1.48 -16.70
C ARG A 250 31.18 -2.99 -16.60
N LYS A 251 30.60 -3.62 -15.58
CA LYS A 251 30.58 -5.09 -15.44
C LYS A 251 29.34 -5.63 -16.16
N HIS A 252 29.51 -6.71 -16.90
CA HIS A 252 28.36 -7.46 -17.42
C HIS A 252 27.57 -8.04 -16.24
N VAL A 253 26.26 -7.81 -16.22
CA VAL A 253 25.32 -8.39 -15.26
C VAL A 253 24.57 -9.52 -15.99
N PRO A 254 24.57 -10.76 -15.47
CA PRO A 254 23.78 -11.84 -16.05
C PRO A 254 22.29 -11.50 -16.13
N PRO A 255 21.53 -11.94 -17.16
CA PRO A 255 20.12 -11.59 -17.32
C PRO A 255 19.24 -11.90 -16.09
N SER A 256 19.51 -13.01 -15.39
CA SER A 256 18.80 -13.38 -14.16
C SER A 256 19.08 -12.45 -12.97
N GLU A 257 20.31 -11.94 -12.84
CA GLU A 257 20.67 -10.95 -11.82
C GLU A 257 20.10 -9.58 -12.15
N TRP A 258 20.15 -9.17 -13.42
CA TRP A 258 19.54 -7.94 -13.89
C TRP A 258 18.02 -7.97 -13.70
N ARG A 259 17.33 -9.06 -14.08
CA ARG A 259 15.89 -9.24 -13.83
C ARG A 259 15.55 -9.26 -12.35
N ARG A 260 16.39 -9.85 -11.49
CA ARG A 260 16.24 -9.79 -10.01
C ARG A 260 16.30 -8.35 -9.50
N GLU A 261 17.25 -7.56 -10.00
CA GLU A 261 17.43 -6.16 -9.61
C GLU A 261 16.31 -5.26 -10.14
N GLN A 262 15.87 -5.45 -11.38
CA GLN A 262 14.71 -4.72 -11.92
C GLN A 262 13.42 -5.04 -11.16
N ARG A 263 13.22 -6.30 -10.71
CA ARG A 263 12.11 -6.64 -9.80
C ARG A 263 12.21 -5.92 -8.46
N ARG A 264 13.40 -5.84 -7.85
CA ARG A 264 13.62 -5.09 -6.61
C ARG A 264 13.25 -3.61 -6.78
N LEU A 265 13.76 -2.97 -7.84
CA LEU A 265 13.48 -1.56 -8.14
C LEU A 265 12.00 -1.32 -8.45
N ALA A 266 11.33 -2.21 -9.18
CA ALA A 266 9.90 -2.10 -9.46
C ALA A 266 9.02 -2.25 -8.21
N LEU A 267 9.42 -3.10 -7.25
CA LEU A 267 8.75 -3.20 -5.95
C LEU A 267 8.96 -1.95 -5.10
N GLU A 268 10.17 -1.41 -5.07
CA GLU A 268 10.47 -0.14 -4.36
C GLU A 268 9.71 1.05 -4.97
N ASP A 269 9.58 1.10 -6.30
CA ASP A 269 8.82 2.14 -7.00
C ASP A 269 7.30 2.01 -6.75
N ARG A 270 6.76 0.78 -6.81
CA ARG A 270 5.37 0.48 -6.41
C ARG A 270 5.11 0.93 -4.97
N ASP A 271 6.02 0.66 -4.05
CA ASP A 271 5.85 1.00 -2.63
C ASP A 271 5.96 2.52 -2.41
N ARG A 272 6.83 3.22 -3.15
CA ARG A 272 6.84 4.70 -3.19
C ARG A 272 5.54 5.29 -3.72
N ILE A 273 5.01 4.78 -4.84
CA ILE A 273 3.73 5.21 -5.41
C ILE A 273 2.60 4.97 -4.42
N ARG A 274 2.61 3.84 -3.71
CA ARG A 274 1.62 3.52 -2.68
C ARG A 274 1.68 4.45 -1.48
N GLU A 275 2.88 4.81 -1.01
CA GLU A 275 3.04 5.79 0.08
C GLU A 275 2.67 7.22 -0.36
N ALA A 276 2.99 7.62 -1.60
CA ALA A 276 2.55 8.89 -2.16
C ALA A 276 1.02 8.98 -2.23
N ALA A 277 0.36 7.94 -2.76
CA ALA A 277 -1.11 7.86 -2.80
C ALA A 277 -1.74 7.83 -1.40
N ARG A 278 -1.09 7.19 -0.41
CA ARG A 278 -1.51 7.23 1.00
C ARG A 278 -1.41 8.64 1.59
N ALA A 279 -0.33 9.36 1.31
CA ALA A 279 -0.13 10.74 1.77
C ALA A 279 -1.16 11.70 1.13
N GLU A 280 -1.42 11.56 -0.16
CA GLU A 280 -2.45 12.33 -0.89
C GLU A 280 -3.86 12.04 -0.39
N ALA A 281 -4.20 10.76 -0.15
CA ALA A 281 -5.47 10.38 0.47
C ALA A 281 -5.60 10.94 1.90
N ALA A 282 -4.53 10.91 2.69
CA ALA A 282 -4.53 11.48 4.05
C ALA A 282 -4.71 13.01 4.05
N ALA A 283 -4.08 13.73 3.10
CA ALA A 283 -4.29 15.16 2.90
C ALA A 283 -5.74 15.47 2.51
N THR A 284 -6.28 14.73 1.53
CA THR A 284 -7.68 14.85 1.09
C THR A 284 -8.67 14.62 2.23
N VAL A 285 -8.42 13.62 3.09
CA VAL A 285 -9.24 13.37 4.30
C VAL A 285 -9.11 14.52 5.31
N ALA A 286 -7.91 15.07 5.53
CA ALA A 286 -7.70 16.20 6.43
C ALA A 286 -8.46 17.46 5.96
N ASP A 287 -8.41 17.76 4.67
CA ASP A 287 -9.14 18.87 4.05
C ASP A 287 -10.66 18.66 4.12
N GLY A 288 -11.14 17.44 3.86
CA GLY A 288 -12.54 17.06 4.04
C GLY A 288 -13.02 17.25 5.48
N VAL A 289 -12.21 16.87 6.48
CA VAL A 289 -12.51 17.09 7.91
C VAL A 289 -12.50 18.59 8.26
N ALA A 290 -11.60 19.38 7.70
CA ALA A 290 -11.56 20.83 7.90
C ALA A 290 -12.81 21.52 7.30
N LEU A 291 -13.18 21.16 6.07
CA LEU A 291 -14.41 21.59 5.40
C LEU A 291 -15.65 21.22 6.22
N ALA A 292 -15.77 19.98 6.66
CA ALA A 292 -16.87 19.50 7.49
C ALA A 292 -17.00 20.28 8.81
N LYS A 293 -15.89 20.50 9.53
CA LYS A 293 -15.86 21.34 10.75
C LYS A 293 -16.33 22.77 10.47
N SER A 294 -15.93 23.35 9.34
CA SER A 294 -16.35 24.70 8.92
C SER A 294 -17.86 24.75 8.59
N ALA A 295 -18.38 23.72 7.93
CA ALA A 295 -19.78 23.59 7.55
C ALA A 295 -20.68 23.42 8.78
N VAL A 296 -20.30 22.54 9.72
CA VAL A 296 -20.99 22.36 11.01
C VAL A 296 -21.01 23.66 11.82
N LYS A 297 -19.90 24.41 11.85
CA LYS A 297 -19.84 25.72 12.53
C LYS A 297 -20.79 26.75 11.90
N LYS A 298 -20.89 26.80 10.56
CA LYS A 298 -21.86 27.65 9.83
C LYS A 298 -23.30 27.18 9.99
N SER A 299 -23.55 25.87 10.05
CA SER A 299 -24.87 25.28 10.29
C SER A 299 -25.38 25.62 11.69
N ARG A 300 -24.59 25.31 12.74
CA ARG A 300 -24.92 25.61 14.14
C ARG A 300 -25.20 27.10 14.38
N LYS A 301 -24.47 28.00 13.71
CA LYS A 301 -24.73 29.45 13.79
C LYS A 301 -26.09 29.84 13.19
N ARG A 302 -26.53 29.17 12.12
CA ARG A 302 -27.87 29.37 11.52
C ARG A 302 -28.98 28.80 12.41
N SER A 303 -28.85 27.57 12.90
CA SER A 303 -29.84 26.98 13.81
C SER A 303 -30.03 27.78 15.11
N ILE A 304 -28.96 28.37 15.66
CA ILE A 304 -29.05 29.26 16.83
C ILE A 304 -29.77 30.58 16.49
N ALA A 305 -29.55 31.14 15.30
CA ALA A 305 -30.26 32.35 14.86
C ALA A 305 -31.76 32.07 14.62
N GLU A 306 -32.08 30.93 14.00
CA GLU A 306 -33.45 30.51 13.75
C GLU A 306 -34.21 30.18 15.04
N ALA A 307 -33.58 29.49 15.99
CA ALA A 307 -34.16 29.25 17.32
C ALA A 307 -34.45 30.57 18.07
N LYS A 308 -33.59 31.58 17.94
CA LYS A 308 -33.85 32.93 18.48
C LYS A 308 -35.00 33.63 17.77
N ALA A 309 -35.12 33.50 16.45
CA ALA A 309 -36.24 34.06 15.70
C ALA A 309 -37.57 33.41 16.11
N ARG A 310 -37.62 32.07 16.18
CA ARG A 310 -38.82 31.34 16.64
C ARG A 310 -39.20 31.72 18.08
N LYS A 311 -38.23 31.88 18.99
CA LYS A 311 -38.52 32.35 20.35
C LYS A 311 -39.13 33.76 20.35
N ALA A 312 -38.56 34.70 19.59
CA ALA A 312 -39.11 36.05 19.49
C ALA A 312 -40.51 36.09 18.87
N GLU A 313 -40.84 35.15 17.97
CA GLU A 313 -42.18 34.95 17.42
C GLU A 313 -43.16 34.47 18.50
N THR A 314 -42.77 33.46 19.29
CA THR A 314 -43.57 32.94 20.41
C THR A 314 -43.77 34.00 21.50
N ASP A 315 -42.72 34.75 21.87
CA ASP A 315 -42.80 35.81 22.88
C ASP A 315 -43.79 36.92 22.45
N ARG A 316 -43.92 37.21 21.13
CA ARG A 316 -44.95 38.13 20.58
C ARG A 316 -46.36 37.54 20.65
N GLN A 317 -46.52 36.25 20.38
CA GLN A 317 -47.82 35.58 20.46
C GLN A 317 -48.34 35.48 21.91
N VAL A 318 -47.44 35.23 22.87
CA VAL A 318 -47.77 35.29 24.31
C VAL A 318 -48.18 36.70 24.72
N ALA A 319 -47.43 37.73 24.31
CA ALA A 319 -47.77 39.13 24.60
C ALA A 319 -49.08 39.61 23.92
N ALA A 320 -49.55 38.95 22.86
CA ALA A 320 -50.87 39.17 22.28
C ALA A 320 -51.97 38.50 23.11
N ALA A 321 -51.79 37.21 23.44
CA ALA A 321 -52.72 36.44 24.26
C ALA A 321 -52.92 37.04 25.67
N GLU A 322 -51.87 37.62 26.27
CA GLU A 322 -51.97 38.34 27.54
C GLU A 322 -52.86 39.60 27.44
N ARG A 323 -52.79 40.36 26.33
CA ARG A 323 -53.65 41.54 26.11
C ARG A 323 -55.11 41.16 25.92
N ASP A 324 -55.37 40.08 25.20
CA ASP A 324 -56.73 39.56 25.02
C ASP A 324 -57.30 39.02 26.35
N ARG A 325 -56.45 38.40 27.18
CA ARG A 325 -56.80 38.02 28.55
C ARG A 325 -57.13 39.23 29.44
N THR A 326 -56.34 40.31 29.40
CA THR A 326 -56.66 41.53 30.17
C THR A 326 -57.99 42.15 29.71
N ARG A 327 -58.32 42.06 28.41
CA ARG A 327 -59.61 42.49 27.85
C ARG A 327 -60.77 41.63 28.37
N ALA A 328 -60.61 40.31 28.40
CA ALA A 328 -61.61 39.39 28.91
C ALA A 328 -61.83 39.56 30.43
N GLU A 329 -60.77 39.79 31.20
CA GLU A 329 -60.84 40.03 32.64
C GLU A 329 -61.56 41.37 32.95
N ALA A 330 -61.31 42.43 32.19
CA ALA A 330 -62.06 43.69 32.30
C ALA A 330 -63.55 43.56 31.93
N GLN A 331 -63.90 42.73 30.94
CA GLN A 331 -65.31 42.44 30.61
C GLN A 331 -66.00 41.59 31.69
N ALA A 332 -65.28 40.64 32.29
CA ALA A 332 -65.79 39.84 33.40
C ALA A 332 -66.03 40.68 34.67
N GLU A 333 -65.25 41.73 34.91
CA GLU A 333 -65.42 42.61 36.07
C GLU A 333 -66.65 43.54 35.95
N VAL A 334 -66.97 43.99 34.73
CA VAL A 334 -68.26 44.68 34.43
C VAL A 334 -69.45 43.74 34.65
N ALA A 335 -69.34 42.47 34.22
CA ALA A 335 -70.38 41.47 34.45
C ALA A 335 -70.57 41.12 35.95
N ARG A 336 -69.49 41.12 36.75
CA ARG A 336 -69.58 40.90 38.21
C ARG A 336 -70.31 42.02 38.95
N ARG A 337 -70.16 43.29 38.53
CA ARG A 337 -70.93 44.39 39.14
C ARG A 337 -72.44 44.25 38.90
N ALA A 338 -72.86 43.81 37.72
CA ALA A 338 -74.27 43.50 37.45
C ALA A 338 -74.77 42.25 38.20
N SER A 339 -73.89 41.26 38.45
CA SER A 339 -74.24 40.05 39.21
C SER A 339 -74.44 40.32 40.70
N LEU A 340 -73.69 41.24 41.31
CA LEU A 340 -73.76 41.55 42.74
C LEU A 340 -75.07 42.27 43.13
N GLU A 341 -75.68 43.02 42.21
CA GLU A 341 -77.02 43.61 42.41
C GLU A 341 -78.13 42.53 42.33
N ALA A 342 -77.93 41.45 41.56
CA ALA A 342 -78.83 40.29 41.54
C ALA A 342 -78.65 39.36 42.74
N GLU A 343 -77.47 39.33 43.36
CA GLU A 343 -77.15 38.48 44.50
C GLU A 343 -77.76 38.98 45.82
N ALA A 344 -78.06 40.29 45.91
CA ALA A 344 -78.89 40.86 46.98
C ALA A 344 -80.33 40.29 47.01
N ALA A 345 -80.87 39.86 45.87
CA ALA A 345 -82.17 39.19 45.77
C ALA A 345 -82.10 37.67 46.02
N ARG A 346 -80.89 37.07 46.04
CA ARG A 346 -80.70 35.61 46.25
C ARG A 346 -80.50 35.21 47.72
N LYS A 347 -80.14 36.14 48.60
CA LYS A 347 -80.04 35.89 50.06
C LYS A 347 -81.37 35.53 50.75
N GLU A 348 -82.49 35.65 50.06
CA GLU A 348 -83.80 35.15 50.50
C GLU A 348 -84.04 33.68 50.07
N ALA A 349 -83.33 33.19 49.03
CA ALA A 349 -83.37 31.81 48.54
C ALA A 349 -82.37 30.89 49.26
N ASP A 350 -81.31 31.43 49.85
CA ASP A 350 -80.30 30.70 50.64
C ASP A 350 -80.87 29.99 51.88
N ARG A 351 -82.15 30.19 52.24
CA ARG A 351 -82.85 29.41 53.28
C ARG A 351 -83.46 28.09 52.77
N GLN A 352 -83.47 27.81 51.46
CA GLN A 352 -84.11 26.61 50.89
C GLN A 352 -83.12 25.60 50.27
N ALA A 353 -81.85 25.98 50.05
CA ALA A 353 -80.84 25.12 49.45
C ALA A 353 -79.94 24.42 50.50
N GLU A 354 -80.42 24.17 51.72
CA GLU A 354 -79.80 23.18 52.62
C GLU A 354 -79.85 21.74 52.03
N ALA A 355 -80.65 21.55 50.96
CA ALA A 355 -80.58 20.45 50.01
C ALA A 355 -79.22 20.29 49.29
N ALA A 356 -78.28 21.22 49.44
CA ALA A 356 -76.91 21.15 48.91
C ALA A 356 -76.00 20.07 49.53
N ARG A 357 -76.55 19.07 50.24
CA ARG A 357 -75.76 18.04 50.96
C ARG A 357 -75.65 16.69 50.25
N GLU A 358 -76.55 16.35 49.32
CA GLU A 358 -76.56 15.02 48.69
C GLU A 358 -75.77 14.92 47.36
N GLU A 359 -75.62 16.02 46.62
CA GLU A 359 -74.95 16.00 45.30
C GLU A 359 -73.40 16.02 45.41
N ALA A 360 -72.86 16.57 46.49
CA ALA A 360 -71.42 16.63 46.75
C ALA A 360 -70.76 15.25 46.92
N ALA A 361 -71.52 14.23 47.32
CA ALA A 361 -71.01 12.88 47.59
C ALA A 361 -70.57 12.11 46.32
N ARG A 362 -71.09 12.44 45.13
CA ARG A 362 -70.80 11.68 43.89
C ARG A 362 -69.57 12.14 43.13
N ILE A 363 -69.12 13.38 43.32
CA ILE A 363 -67.99 13.96 42.56
C ILE A 363 -66.63 13.56 43.16
N ALA A 364 -66.56 13.32 44.48
CA ALA A 364 -65.34 12.87 45.16
C ALA A 364 -64.82 11.51 44.65
N GLN A 365 -65.72 10.58 44.29
CA GLN A 365 -65.37 9.24 43.83
C GLN A 365 -64.65 9.23 42.47
N ALA A 366 -64.85 10.24 41.62
CA ALA A 366 -64.32 10.27 40.26
C ALA A 366 -62.88 10.82 40.15
N ALA A 367 -62.34 11.42 41.21
CA ALA A 367 -61.00 12.01 41.22
C ALA A 367 -59.90 11.05 41.72
N GLN A 368 -60.28 9.96 42.40
CA GLN A 368 -59.35 9.06 43.09
C GLN A 368 -58.66 8.04 42.14
N ASP A 369 -59.29 7.73 40.99
CA ASP A 369 -58.85 6.67 40.07
C ASP A 369 -57.84 7.11 38.98
N ARG A 370 -57.33 8.35 39.01
CA ARG A 370 -56.34 8.83 38.01
C ARG A 370 -54.99 9.30 38.54
N ALA A 371 -54.80 9.36 39.87
CA ALA A 371 -53.52 9.76 40.47
C ALA A 371 -52.55 8.58 40.73
N GLY A 372 -53.04 7.34 40.73
CA GLY A 372 -52.25 6.15 41.14
C GLY A 372 -51.28 5.57 40.11
N VAL A 373 -51.36 5.97 38.83
CA VAL A 373 -50.68 5.24 37.72
C VAL A 373 -49.39 5.93 37.21
N ILE A 374 -49.21 7.24 37.44
CA ILE A 374 -48.09 8.00 36.83
C ILE A 374 -46.82 8.06 37.71
N VAL A 375 -46.92 7.74 39.01
CA VAL A 375 -45.76 7.79 39.95
C VAL A 375 -45.06 6.42 40.10
N ALA A 376 -45.70 5.32 39.69
CA ALA A 376 -45.12 3.98 39.78
C ALA A 376 -44.00 3.72 38.74
N ASP A 377 -44.16 4.19 37.50
CA ASP A 377 -43.22 3.89 36.39
C ASP A 377 -41.90 4.69 36.46
N ALA A 378 -41.87 5.84 37.15
CA ALA A 378 -40.68 6.69 37.23
C ALA A 378 -39.57 6.12 38.14
N THR A 379 -39.89 5.16 39.02
CA THR A 379 -38.95 4.66 40.06
C THR A 379 -38.34 3.30 39.71
N ALA A 380 -38.91 2.56 38.75
CA ALA A 380 -38.47 1.21 38.38
C ALA A 380 -37.24 1.17 37.44
N LEU A 381 -36.96 2.23 36.68
CA LEU A 381 -35.96 2.21 35.59
C LEU A 381 -34.53 2.65 36.00
N ALA A 382 -34.32 3.15 37.22
CA ALA A 382 -33.07 3.83 37.60
C ALA A 382 -31.99 2.94 38.28
N THR A 383 -32.33 1.74 38.77
CA THR A 383 -31.53 1.08 39.83
C THR A 383 -30.87 -0.26 39.43
N VAL A 384 -30.92 -0.67 38.16
CA VAL A 384 -30.36 -1.98 37.72
C VAL A 384 -29.22 -1.86 36.68
N THR A 385 -29.22 -0.84 35.82
CA THR A 385 -28.32 -0.76 34.63
C THR A 385 -26.94 -0.13 34.86
N VAL A 386 -26.59 0.31 36.08
CA VAL A 386 -25.26 0.92 36.38
C VAL A 386 -24.31 -0.01 37.17
N ARG A 387 -24.83 -1.05 37.85
CA ARG A 387 -23.99 -1.94 38.70
C ARG A 387 -23.26 -3.05 37.93
N LYS A 388 -23.78 -3.52 36.78
CA LYS A 388 -23.15 -4.59 35.97
C LYS A 388 -22.02 -4.08 35.05
N SER A 389 -22.18 -2.90 34.45
CA SER A 389 -21.17 -2.26 33.59
C SER A 389 -19.90 -1.86 34.36
N ARG A 390 -20.05 -1.26 35.53
CA ARG A 390 -18.95 -0.83 36.41
C ARG A 390 -18.00 -1.97 36.79
N LYS A 391 -18.51 -3.18 37.05
CA LYS A 391 -17.68 -4.33 37.44
C LYS A 391 -16.86 -4.90 36.27
N ARG A 392 -17.41 -4.86 35.04
CA ARG A 392 -16.69 -5.26 33.81
C ARG A 392 -15.61 -4.25 33.43
N ALA A 393 -15.93 -2.94 33.45
CA ALA A 393 -14.98 -1.88 33.12
C ALA A 393 -13.74 -1.85 34.04
N ILE A 394 -13.94 -2.02 35.36
CA ILE A 394 -12.82 -2.05 36.33
C ILE A 394 -11.99 -3.34 36.19
N ALA A 395 -12.60 -4.46 35.82
CA ALA A 395 -11.87 -5.70 35.53
C ALA A 395 -11.02 -5.57 34.26
N GLU A 396 -11.58 -5.06 33.16
CA GLU A 396 -10.83 -4.80 31.93
C GLU A 396 -9.69 -3.80 32.13
N ALA A 397 -9.90 -2.71 32.88
CA ALA A 397 -8.85 -1.75 33.18
C ALA A 397 -7.67 -2.38 33.94
N ARG A 398 -7.96 -3.32 34.85
CA ARG A 398 -6.92 -4.09 35.57
C ARG A 398 -6.20 -5.10 34.68
N VAL A 399 -6.91 -5.76 33.76
CA VAL A 399 -6.28 -6.65 32.76
C VAL A 399 -5.37 -5.85 31.83
N ARG A 400 -5.85 -4.74 31.24
CA ARG A 400 -5.05 -3.86 30.37
C ARG A 400 -3.83 -3.28 31.08
N ARG A 401 -3.93 -2.97 32.38
CA ARG A 401 -2.78 -2.56 33.20
C ARG A 401 -1.78 -3.68 33.42
N ALA A 402 -2.23 -4.89 33.75
CA ALA A 402 -1.35 -6.04 33.92
C ALA A 402 -0.68 -6.47 32.60
N GLU A 403 -1.37 -6.32 31.46
CA GLU A 403 -0.81 -6.51 30.12
C GLU A 403 0.24 -5.44 29.79
N ALA A 404 -0.01 -4.17 30.12
CA ALA A 404 0.96 -3.10 29.96
C ALA A 404 2.22 -3.34 30.83
N GLU A 405 2.06 -3.70 32.10
CA GLU A 405 3.17 -4.01 33.01
C GLU A 405 3.98 -5.23 32.52
N ARG A 406 3.32 -6.27 31.96
CA ARG A 406 4.01 -7.39 31.28
C ARG A 406 4.74 -6.95 30.00
N ALA A 407 4.16 -6.05 29.21
CA ALA A 407 4.78 -5.53 27.99
C ALA A 407 6.02 -4.68 28.29
N VAL A 408 5.99 -3.87 29.35
CA VAL A 408 7.18 -3.14 29.84
C VAL A 408 8.26 -4.13 30.30
N ALA A 409 7.93 -5.11 31.14
CA ALA A 409 8.90 -6.12 31.59
C ALA A 409 9.48 -6.96 30.43
N ALA A 410 8.72 -7.19 29.36
CA ALA A 410 9.20 -7.85 28.14
C ALA A 410 10.13 -6.94 27.32
N ALA A 411 9.82 -5.64 27.21
CA ALA A 411 10.67 -4.66 26.54
C ALA A 411 12.00 -4.43 27.26
N GLU A 412 11.99 -4.39 28.60
CA GLU A 412 13.21 -4.29 29.41
C GLU A 412 14.11 -5.52 29.27
N ARG A 413 13.54 -6.73 29.25
CA ARG A 413 14.30 -7.96 28.95
C ARG A 413 14.89 -7.92 27.53
N ALA A 414 14.09 -7.54 26.54
CA ALA A 414 14.57 -7.41 25.16
C ALA A 414 15.71 -6.38 25.05
N ARG A 415 15.65 -5.28 25.80
CA ARG A 415 16.74 -4.30 25.89
C ARG A 415 18.00 -4.89 26.52
N ALA A 416 17.88 -5.61 27.63
CA ALA A 416 19.01 -6.29 28.26
C ALA A 416 19.65 -7.34 27.32
N ASP A 417 18.85 -8.10 26.57
CA ASP A 417 19.33 -9.06 25.57
C ASP A 417 20.06 -8.38 24.40
N ILE A 418 19.63 -7.19 23.98
CA ILE A 418 20.34 -6.36 22.98
C ILE A 418 21.66 -5.87 23.54
N GLU A 419 21.68 -5.32 24.75
CA GLU A 419 22.90 -4.80 25.39
C GLU A 419 23.93 -5.93 25.62
N ALA A 420 23.50 -7.12 26.05
CA ALA A 420 24.33 -8.32 26.14
C ALA A 420 24.84 -8.78 24.75
N SER A 421 23.98 -8.76 23.73
CA SER A 421 24.37 -9.10 22.35
C SER A 421 25.36 -8.10 21.74
N ALA A 422 25.24 -6.82 22.07
CA ALA A 422 26.15 -5.76 21.65
C ALA A 422 27.53 -5.90 22.32
N ALA A 423 27.56 -6.18 23.63
CA ALA A 423 28.79 -6.49 24.36
C ALA A 423 29.52 -7.71 23.77
N PHE A 424 28.78 -8.80 23.49
CA PHE A 424 29.33 -9.98 22.82
C PHE A 424 29.87 -9.66 21.41
N ALA A 425 29.17 -8.83 20.64
CA ALA A 425 29.63 -8.38 19.32
C ALA A 425 30.88 -7.50 19.39
N HIS A 426 31.06 -6.70 20.45
CA HIS A 426 32.27 -5.90 20.68
C HIS A 426 33.47 -6.80 20.98
N ALA A 427 33.35 -7.70 21.97
CA ALA A 427 34.40 -8.65 22.30
C ALA A 427 34.81 -9.53 21.09
N ALA A 428 33.83 -9.95 20.28
CA ALA A 428 34.10 -10.70 19.05
C ALA A 428 34.84 -9.89 17.96
N ARG A 429 34.73 -8.54 17.97
CA ARG A 429 35.52 -7.67 17.08
C ARG A 429 36.97 -7.54 17.56
N GLU A 430 37.20 -7.34 18.86
CA GLU A 430 38.55 -7.26 19.44
C GLU A 430 39.34 -8.55 19.18
N VAL A 431 38.74 -9.72 19.47
CA VAL A 431 39.36 -11.03 19.17
C VAL A 431 39.68 -11.19 17.68
N ALA A 432 38.84 -10.66 16.78
CA ALA A 432 39.10 -10.70 15.34
C ALA A 432 40.20 -9.71 14.88
N GLU A 433 40.36 -8.57 15.56
CA GLU A 433 41.47 -7.65 15.32
C GLU A 433 42.80 -8.20 15.85
N ASP A 434 42.83 -8.79 17.04
CA ASP A 434 44.04 -9.38 17.59
C ASP A 434 44.51 -10.60 16.78
N ALA A 435 43.57 -11.43 16.30
CA ALA A 435 43.88 -12.50 15.35
C ALA A 435 44.46 -11.96 14.03
N ARG A 436 44.05 -10.76 13.58
CA ARG A 436 44.63 -10.09 12.40
C ARG A 436 46.03 -9.55 12.71
N ARG A 437 46.23 -8.88 13.84
CA ARG A 437 47.54 -8.37 14.30
C ARG A 437 48.56 -9.51 14.46
N GLU A 438 48.12 -10.67 14.93
CA GLU A 438 48.93 -11.90 15.02
C GLU A 438 49.26 -12.46 13.62
N ALA A 439 48.29 -12.56 12.71
CA ALA A 439 48.52 -13.02 11.34
C ALA A 439 49.49 -12.11 10.55
N ASP A 440 49.40 -10.79 10.75
CA ASP A 440 50.30 -9.82 10.13
C ASP A 440 51.74 -9.95 10.70
N ARG A 441 51.90 -10.11 12.03
CA ARG A 441 53.20 -10.43 12.67
C ARG A 441 53.80 -11.75 12.15
N GLN A 442 52.98 -12.79 11.96
CA GLN A 442 53.43 -14.06 11.40
C GLN A 442 53.86 -13.95 9.92
N ALA A 443 53.14 -13.15 9.12
CA ALA A 443 53.50 -12.88 7.74
C ALA A 443 54.84 -12.12 7.62
N GLU A 444 55.11 -11.18 8.53
CA GLU A 444 56.37 -10.45 8.61
C GLU A 444 57.54 -11.37 9.01
N ALA A 445 57.38 -12.18 10.06
CA ALA A 445 58.37 -13.19 10.47
C ALA A 445 58.63 -14.28 9.39
N ALA A 446 57.69 -14.50 8.46
CA ALA A 446 57.87 -15.37 7.29
C ALA A 446 58.63 -14.67 6.14
N ARG A 447 58.48 -13.35 5.98
CA ARG A 447 59.27 -12.54 5.04
C ARG A 447 60.74 -12.52 5.47
N GLU A 448 61.02 -12.25 6.74
CA GLU A 448 62.40 -12.28 7.26
C GLU A 448 63.07 -13.64 7.04
N ARG A 449 62.39 -14.75 7.40
CA ARG A 449 62.90 -16.10 7.17
C ARG A 449 63.17 -16.37 5.69
N SER A 450 62.31 -15.88 4.80
CA SER A 450 62.52 -15.97 3.35
C SER A 450 63.79 -15.22 2.90
N VAL A 451 64.09 -14.04 3.47
CA VAL A 451 65.30 -13.28 3.17
C VAL A 451 66.56 -14.02 3.66
N ARG A 452 66.56 -14.54 4.90
CA ARG A 452 67.69 -15.30 5.45
C ARG A 452 68.00 -16.57 4.66
N ILE A 453 66.98 -17.30 4.19
CA ILE A 453 67.15 -18.49 3.34
C ILE A 453 67.76 -18.11 1.98
N MET A 454 67.30 -17.01 1.37
CA MET A 454 67.85 -16.53 0.09
C MET A 454 69.31 -16.06 0.22
N ALA A 455 69.68 -15.42 1.33
CA ALA A 455 71.07 -15.06 1.61
C ALA A 455 71.95 -16.32 1.73
N SER A 456 71.59 -17.26 2.61
CA SER A 456 72.35 -18.51 2.78
C SER A 456 72.44 -19.36 1.50
N ALA A 457 71.42 -19.31 0.63
CA ALA A 457 71.46 -19.95 -0.68
C ALA A 457 72.51 -19.34 -1.62
N ASN A 458 72.65 -18.01 -1.60
CA ASN A 458 73.69 -17.31 -2.36
C ASN A 458 75.09 -17.60 -1.79
N ASP A 459 75.26 -17.58 -0.47
CA ASP A 459 76.55 -17.83 0.19
C ASP A 459 77.06 -19.24 -0.13
N ARG A 460 76.21 -20.27 0.00
CA ARG A 460 76.55 -21.65 -0.37
C ARG A 460 76.85 -21.81 -1.85
N ALA A 461 76.09 -21.15 -2.72
CA ALA A 461 76.38 -21.15 -4.16
C ALA A 461 77.73 -20.47 -4.46
N GLY A 462 78.10 -19.43 -3.72
CA GLY A 462 79.41 -18.78 -3.75
C GLY A 462 80.54 -19.75 -3.40
N VAL A 463 80.46 -20.42 -2.23
CA VAL A 463 81.46 -21.40 -1.77
C VAL A 463 81.65 -22.55 -2.78
N ILE A 464 80.56 -23.12 -3.29
CA ILE A 464 80.63 -24.20 -4.30
C ILE A 464 81.28 -23.72 -5.61
N LEU A 465 81.19 -22.42 -5.94
CA LEU A 465 81.81 -21.84 -7.12
C LEU A 465 83.28 -21.41 -6.90
N SER A 466 83.67 -21.05 -5.67
CA SER A 466 85.08 -20.77 -5.33
C SER A 466 85.91 -22.05 -5.27
N ASP A 467 85.43 -23.10 -4.62
CA ASP A 467 86.15 -24.38 -4.50
C ASP A 467 86.39 -25.01 -5.88
N ALA A 468 85.40 -24.89 -6.76
CA ALA A 468 85.46 -25.42 -8.11
C ALA A 468 86.32 -24.60 -9.09
N LYS A 469 86.76 -23.39 -8.71
CA LYS A 469 87.71 -22.58 -9.51
C LYS A 469 89.15 -23.12 -9.42
N LEU A 470 89.49 -23.81 -8.32
CA LEU A 470 90.81 -24.44 -8.10
C LEU A 470 90.98 -25.78 -8.84
N VAL A 471 89.89 -26.39 -9.32
CA VAL A 471 89.89 -27.75 -9.87
C VAL A 471 89.22 -27.78 -11.24
N GLY A 472 90.00 -27.58 -12.32
CA GLY A 472 89.75 -28.00 -13.72
C GLY A 472 88.37 -27.74 -14.39
N THR A 473 88.37 -27.36 -15.66
CA THR A 473 87.15 -27.01 -16.43
C THR A 473 86.00 -28.05 -16.39
N LYS A 474 86.31 -29.35 -16.29
CA LYS A 474 85.30 -30.42 -16.11
C LYS A 474 84.63 -30.39 -14.72
N ALA A 475 85.38 -30.14 -13.64
CA ALA A 475 84.82 -30.09 -12.29
C ALA A 475 83.99 -28.82 -12.08
N LEU A 476 84.41 -27.68 -12.62
CA LEU A 476 83.63 -26.44 -12.66
C LEU A 476 82.23 -26.62 -13.28
N LYS A 477 82.11 -27.42 -14.35
CA LYS A 477 80.81 -27.73 -14.99
C LYS A 477 79.91 -28.63 -14.11
N LYS A 478 80.51 -29.54 -13.32
CA LYS A 478 79.80 -30.39 -12.35
C LYS A 478 79.36 -29.57 -11.12
N ALA A 479 80.21 -28.69 -10.62
CA ALA A 479 79.92 -27.77 -9.52
C ALA A 479 78.81 -26.76 -9.87
N ARG A 480 78.84 -26.13 -11.06
CA ARG A 480 77.74 -25.27 -11.54
C ARG A 480 76.39 -26.00 -11.57
N ARG A 481 76.37 -27.28 -12.00
CA ARG A 481 75.15 -28.11 -11.99
C ARG A 481 74.71 -28.48 -10.56
N ARG A 482 75.64 -28.66 -9.62
CA ARG A 482 75.34 -28.91 -8.20
C ARG A 482 74.76 -27.66 -7.54
N ALA A 483 75.44 -26.52 -7.63
CA ALA A 483 74.97 -25.23 -7.14
C ALA A 483 73.57 -24.91 -7.68
N ALA A 484 73.36 -25.01 -9.00
CA ALA A 484 72.04 -24.77 -9.60
C ALA A 484 70.93 -25.69 -9.05
N ARG A 485 71.22 -26.96 -8.72
CA ARG A 485 70.26 -27.87 -8.08
C ARG A 485 69.97 -27.49 -6.64
N GLU A 486 70.98 -27.12 -5.86
CA GLU A 486 70.82 -26.70 -4.46
C GLU A 486 70.07 -25.35 -4.36
N THR A 487 70.39 -24.37 -5.22
CA THR A 487 69.62 -23.11 -5.33
C THR A 487 68.18 -23.37 -5.78
N GLN A 488 67.94 -24.33 -6.69
CA GLN A 488 66.59 -24.69 -7.13
C GLN A 488 65.78 -25.37 -6.01
N ALA A 489 66.39 -26.28 -5.26
CA ALA A 489 65.75 -26.93 -4.12
C ALA A 489 65.31 -25.92 -3.04
N LEU A 490 66.19 -24.97 -2.69
CA LEU A 490 65.88 -23.89 -1.74
C LEU A 490 64.79 -22.94 -2.28
N ARG A 491 64.74 -22.67 -3.59
CA ARG A 491 63.64 -21.91 -4.21
C ARG A 491 62.31 -22.65 -4.16
N ASP A 492 62.31 -23.97 -4.34
CA ASP A 492 61.10 -24.79 -4.27
C ASP A 492 60.61 -24.98 -2.82
N GLU A 493 61.51 -25.04 -1.85
CA GLU A 493 61.18 -24.96 -0.42
C GLU A 493 60.57 -23.59 -0.06
N LEU A 494 61.16 -22.49 -0.54
CA LEU A 494 60.64 -21.13 -0.36
C LEU A 494 59.24 -20.96 -1.00
N ARG A 495 58.97 -21.61 -2.14
CA ARG A 495 57.63 -21.67 -2.74
C ARG A 495 56.63 -22.41 -1.86
N ARG A 496 57.01 -23.58 -1.29
CA ARG A 496 56.16 -24.33 -0.35
C ARG A 496 55.84 -23.52 0.91
N MET A 497 56.84 -22.82 1.47
CA MET A 497 56.64 -21.98 2.64
C MET A 497 55.69 -20.82 2.34
N LYS A 498 55.90 -20.08 1.24
CA LYS A 498 55.00 -19.01 0.79
C LYS A 498 53.57 -19.51 0.53
N ALA A 499 53.40 -20.70 -0.04
CA ALA A 499 52.09 -21.30 -0.24
C ALA A 499 51.39 -21.61 1.10
N LYS A 500 52.12 -22.17 2.08
CA LYS A 500 51.58 -22.43 3.43
C LYS A 500 51.14 -21.15 4.13
N THR A 501 52.00 -20.12 4.17
CA THR A 501 51.67 -18.82 4.77
C THR A 501 50.48 -18.15 4.06
N ALA A 502 50.38 -18.26 2.72
CA ALA A 502 49.23 -17.73 1.98
C ALA A 502 47.91 -18.44 2.31
N ILE A 503 47.95 -19.76 2.57
CA ILE A 503 46.78 -20.53 3.01
C ILE A 503 46.34 -20.10 4.42
N GLU A 504 47.29 -19.96 5.35
CA GLU A 504 47.01 -19.53 6.73
C GLU A 504 46.48 -18.09 6.78
N LEU A 505 47.08 -17.16 6.03
CA LEU A 505 46.60 -15.78 5.89
C LEU A 505 45.16 -15.74 5.32
N ARG A 506 44.87 -16.56 4.29
CA ARG A 506 43.54 -16.64 3.69
C ARG A 506 42.50 -17.27 4.62
N ARG A 507 42.92 -18.22 5.48
CA ARG A 507 42.07 -18.80 6.54
C ARG A 507 41.72 -17.76 7.60
N GLY A 508 42.69 -16.93 8.04
CA GLY A 508 42.45 -15.80 8.94
C GLY A 508 41.53 -14.74 8.33
N GLN A 509 41.76 -14.37 7.06
CA GLN A 509 40.90 -13.44 6.32
C GLN A 509 39.46 -13.94 6.17
N LEU A 510 39.26 -15.23 5.91
CA LEU A 510 37.93 -15.85 5.84
C LEU A 510 37.23 -15.89 7.20
N ALA A 511 37.96 -16.19 8.29
CA ALA A 511 37.40 -16.11 9.65
C ALA A 511 36.97 -14.66 9.99
N ALA A 512 37.81 -13.67 9.71
CA ALA A 512 37.48 -12.26 9.91
C ALA A 512 36.34 -11.76 9.00
N ALA A 513 36.20 -12.31 7.78
CA ALA A 513 35.05 -12.03 6.91
C ALA A 513 33.75 -12.65 7.44
N PHE A 514 33.81 -13.87 7.97
CA PHE A 514 32.68 -14.56 8.58
C PHE A 514 32.17 -13.83 9.84
N VAL A 515 33.08 -13.39 10.72
CA VAL A 515 32.73 -12.59 11.91
C VAL A 515 32.13 -11.23 11.51
N ARG A 516 32.67 -10.55 10.49
CA ARG A 516 32.08 -9.31 9.96
C ARG A 516 30.69 -9.52 9.34
N GLY A 517 30.51 -10.57 8.55
CA GLY A 517 29.20 -10.92 7.96
C GLY A 517 28.13 -11.38 8.96
N ARG A 518 28.53 -11.78 10.18
CA ARG A 518 27.62 -12.12 11.29
C ARG A 518 27.33 -10.90 12.17
N THR A 519 28.35 -10.10 12.49
CA THR A 519 28.18 -8.85 13.26
C THR A 519 27.43 -7.77 12.48
N PHE A 520 27.55 -7.69 11.14
CA PHE A 520 26.73 -6.80 10.31
C PHE A 520 25.24 -7.15 10.41
N ARG A 521 24.89 -8.43 10.25
CA ARG A 521 23.48 -8.90 10.38
C ARG A 521 22.92 -8.74 11.79
N LEU A 522 23.75 -8.85 12.83
CA LEU A 522 23.35 -8.54 14.21
C LEU A 522 23.13 -7.04 14.42
N GLN A 523 23.99 -6.18 13.85
CA GLN A 523 23.82 -4.72 13.88
C GLN A 523 22.54 -4.29 13.14
N GLU A 524 22.28 -4.86 11.97
CA GLU A 524 21.09 -4.57 11.17
C GLU A 524 19.82 -4.99 11.90
N ARG A 525 19.84 -6.17 12.56
CA ARG A 525 18.74 -6.65 13.41
C ARG A 525 18.56 -5.80 14.66
N ALA A 526 19.63 -5.34 15.31
CA ALA A 526 19.59 -4.42 16.45
C ALA A 526 19.05 -3.03 16.05
N ASN A 527 19.48 -2.49 14.91
CA ASN A 527 18.98 -1.23 14.36
C ASN A 527 17.49 -1.34 14.00
N SER A 528 17.06 -2.47 13.44
CA SER A 528 15.65 -2.76 13.17
C SER A 528 14.82 -2.85 14.46
N LEU A 529 15.31 -3.57 15.49
CA LEU A 529 14.64 -3.63 16.79
C LEU A 529 14.60 -2.27 17.49
N SER A 530 15.64 -1.45 17.36
CA SER A 530 15.67 -0.10 17.92
C SER A 530 14.57 0.79 17.33
N ARG A 531 14.35 0.74 16.00
CA ARG A 531 13.25 1.46 15.34
C ARG A 531 11.88 0.93 15.75
N ASP A 532 11.74 -0.39 15.91
CA ASP A 532 10.49 -1.01 16.37
C ASP A 532 10.18 -0.64 17.83
N ILE A 533 11.19 -0.59 18.71
CA ILE A 533 11.08 -0.08 20.08
C ILE A 533 10.70 1.41 20.09
N GLU A 534 11.34 2.24 19.26
CA GLU A 534 11.04 3.67 19.14
C GLU A 534 9.61 3.91 18.61
N THR A 535 9.18 3.14 17.60
CA THR A 535 7.81 3.17 17.09
C THR A 535 6.80 2.75 18.15
N LYS A 536 7.09 1.68 18.91
CA LYS A 536 6.25 1.22 20.03
C LYS A 536 6.20 2.23 21.18
N ALA A 537 7.31 2.93 21.47
CA ALA A 537 7.35 4.01 22.45
C ALA A 537 6.51 5.22 22.02
N GLN A 538 6.53 5.59 20.73
CA GLN A 538 5.65 6.62 20.18
C GLN A 538 4.16 6.23 20.27
N ILE A 539 3.82 4.99 19.90
CA ILE A 539 2.45 4.45 20.05
C ILE A 539 2.03 4.43 21.52
N TRP A 540 2.94 4.10 22.44
CA TRP A 540 2.65 4.08 23.88
C TRP A 540 2.44 5.49 24.44
N ALA A 541 3.29 6.47 24.10
CA ALA A 541 3.12 7.86 24.49
C ALA A 541 1.81 8.47 23.94
N GLU A 542 1.41 8.08 22.73
CA GLU A 542 0.12 8.50 22.16
C GLU A 542 -1.07 7.85 22.87
N ARG A 543 -0.99 6.55 23.20
CA ARG A 543 -2.00 5.87 24.04
C ARG A 543 -2.07 6.46 25.44
N GLU A 544 -0.96 6.89 26.03
CA GLU A 544 -0.94 7.55 27.33
C GLU A 544 -1.57 8.95 27.26
N ARG A 545 -1.32 9.71 26.19
CA ARG A 545 -2.05 10.97 25.92
C ARG A 545 -3.57 10.73 25.82
N GLN A 546 -3.99 9.72 25.07
CA GLN A 546 -5.40 9.35 24.93
C GLN A 546 -6.01 8.87 26.25
N HIS A 547 -5.25 8.15 27.09
CA HIS A 547 -5.67 7.75 28.43
C HIS A 547 -5.88 8.96 29.35
N ARG A 548 -4.92 9.89 29.40
CA ARG A 548 -5.05 11.12 30.19
C ARG A 548 -6.20 11.99 29.70
N GLU A 549 -6.46 12.05 28.39
CA GLU A 549 -7.64 12.74 27.85
C GLU A 549 -8.95 12.03 28.23
N ALA A 550 -8.97 10.69 28.26
CA ALA A 550 -10.12 9.92 28.73
C ALA A 550 -10.36 10.11 30.25
N GLU A 551 -9.31 10.18 31.06
CA GLU A 551 -9.39 10.50 32.49
C GLU A 551 -9.91 11.92 32.74
N LEU A 552 -9.46 12.92 31.96
CA LEU A 552 -10.00 14.28 32.02
C LEU A 552 -11.48 14.35 31.61
N ARG A 553 -11.89 13.55 30.60
CA ARG A 553 -13.30 13.41 30.21
C ARG A 553 -14.13 12.72 31.30
N LEU A 554 -13.60 11.68 31.94
CA LEU A 554 -14.25 11.01 33.07
C LEU A 554 -14.39 11.93 34.29
N ALA A 555 -13.35 12.67 34.65
CA ALA A 555 -13.40 13.64 35.75
C ALA A 555 -14.44 14.74 35.48
N ARG A 556 -14.55 15.19 34.22
CA ARG A 556 -15.59 16.14 33.80
C ARG A 556 -17.01 15.54 33.89
N ILE A 557 -17.20 14.28 33.47
CA ILE A 557 -18.49 13.58 33.60
C ILE A 557 -18.85 13.38 35.07
N GLU A 558 -17.87 13.06 35.93
CA GLU A 558 -18.06 12.94 37.39
C GLU A 558 -18.49 14.31 37.97
N GLN A 559 -17.84 15.41 37.58
CA GLN A 559 -18.20 16.77 37.98
C GLN A 559 -19.61 17.19 37.50
N GLU A 560 -19.96 16.89 36.25
CA GLU A 560 -21.29 17.12 35.69
C GLU A 560 -22.35 16.25 36.40
N ARG A 561 -22.00 15.01 36.82
CA ARG A 561 -22.87 14.15 37.64
C ARG A 561 -23.06 14.70 39.05
N THR A 562 -22.01 15.16 39.72
CA THR A 562 -22.11 15.75 41.06
C THR A 562 -22.94 17.04 41.05
N ALA A 563 -22.83 17.85 39.99
CA ALA A 563 -23.70 19.02 39.79
C ALA A 563 -25.18 18.62 39.58
N ALA A 564 -25.45 17.54 38.83
CA ALA A 564 -26.80 17.01 38.66
C ALA A 564 -27.37 16.41 39.96
N GLU A 565 -26.56 15.69 40.74
CA GLU A 565 -26.94 15.14 42.05
C GLU A 565 -27.27 16.27 43.05
N ALA A 566 -26.50 17.36 43.06
CA ALA A 566 -26.79 18.55 43.86
C ALA A 566 -28.10 19.25 43.43
N ALA A 567 -28.34 19.38 42.12
CA ALA A 567 -29.59 19.94 41.60
C ALA A 567 -30.82 19.07 41.91
N ILE A 568 -30.67 17.74 41.93
CA ILE A 568 -31.72 16.80 42.33
C ILE A 568 -32.03 16.95 43.83
N MET A 569 -31.02 17.03 44.71
CA MET A 569 -31.25 17.28 46.14
C MET A 569 -31.96 18.62 46.37
N GLN A 570 -31.52 19.70 45.68
CA GLN A 570 -32.17 21.01 45.80
C GLN A 570 -33.65 20.98 45.33
N ALA A 571 -33.97 20.19 44.30
CA ALA A 571 -35.35 19.97 43.87
C ALA A 571 -36.16 19.13 44.87
N GLN A 572 -35.54 18.14 45.51
CA GLN A 572 -36.16 17.32 46.57
C GLN A 572 -36.44 18.14 47.83
N ASP A 573 -35.53 19.00 48.28
CA ASP A 573 -35.74 19.91 49.42
C ASP A 573 -36.88 20.90 49.13
N THR A 574 -36.95 21.41 47.89
CA THR A 574 -38.04 22.29 47.45
C THR A 574 -39.39 21.55 47.46
N ALA A 575 -39.43 20.31 46.98
CA ALA A 575 -40.62 19.47 47.01
C ALA A 575 -41.03 19.10 48.45
N ALA A 576 -40.08 18.84 49.35
CA ALA A 576 -40.32 18.58 50.76
C ALA A 576 -40.94 19.79 51.48
N GLY A 577 -40.49 21.01 51.17
CA GLY A 577 -41.12 22.25 51.68
C GLY A 577 -42.58 22.42 51.24
N ILE A 578 -42.88 22.10 49.98
CA ILE A 578 -44.25 22.10 49.44
C ILE A 578 -45.11 21.04 50.14
N LEU A 579 -44.58 19.82 50.33
CA LEU A 579 -45.28 18.74 51.02
C LEU A 579 -45.52 19.02 52.51
N ALA A 580 -44.57 19.66 53.21
CA ALA A 580 -44.77 20.10 54.60
C ALA A 580 -45.90 21.14 54.71
N THR A 581 -45.98 22.05 53.74
CA THR A 581 -47.05 23.06 53.66
C THR A 581 -48.43 22.44 53.37
N ALA A 582 -48.47 21.37 52.57
CA ALA A 582 -49.68 20.59 52.33
C ALA A 582 -50.09 19.75 53.55
N ALA A 583 -49.15 19.11 54.23
CA ALA A 583 -49.40 18.29 55.41
C ALA A 583 -50.02 19.09 56.57
N ALA A 584 -49.56 20.33 56.79
CA ALA A 584 -50.14 21.22 57.79
C ALA A 584 -51.65 21.46 57.57
N ARG A 585 -52.09 21.63 56.31
CA ARG A 585 -53.50 21.82 55.96
C ARG A 585 -54.33 20.54 56.01
N VAL A 586 -53.71 19.38 55.81
CA VAL A 586 -54.38 18.07 55.97
C VAL A 586 -54.67 17.78 57.44
N GLU A 587 -53.79 18.20 58.36
CA GLU A 587 -54.00 17.97 59.78
C GLU A 587 -55.06 18.91 60.38
N GLU A 588 -55.16 20.16 59.90
CA GLU A 588 -56.32 21.05 60.14
C GLU A 588 -57.65 20.38 59.74
N ALA A 589 -57.69 19.72 58.58
CA ALA A 589 -58.89 19.02 58.10
C ALA A 589 -59.22 17.74 58.92
N ARG A 590 -58.21 17.01 59.42
CA ARG A 590 -58.41 15.81 60.25
C ARG A 590 -58.98 16.13 61.63
N GLN A 591 -58.59 17.26 62.23
CA GLN A 591 -59.17 17.70 63.50
C GLN A 591 -60.66 18.03 63.38
N ALA A 592 -61.12 18.46 62.21
CA ALA A 592 -62.55 18.61 61.91
C ALA A 592 -63.26 17.26 61.70
N LEU A 593 -62.60 16.28 61.06
CA LEU A 593 -63.20 14.97 60.73
C LEU A 593 -63.34 14.04 61.96
N ALA A 594 -62.37 14.06 62.88
CA ALA A 594 -62.40 13.26 64.10
C ALA A 594 -63.58 13.59 65.04
N LYS A 595 -64.22 14.75 64.84
CA LYS A 595 -65.44 15.14 65.55
C LYS A 595 -66.71 14.50 64.97
N ALA A 596 -66.67 13.98 63.74
CA ALA A 596 -67.82 13.39 63.04
C ALA A 596 -67.87 11.85 63.09
N ASP A 597 -66.73 11.16 63.13
CA ASP A 597 -66.71 9.68 63.24
C ASP A 597 -67.15 9.16 64.63
N ALA A 598 -67.18 10.02 65.65
CA ALA A 598 -67.73 9.66 66.98
C ALA A 598 -69.23 9.30 66.92
N ASP A 599 -69.97 9.90 65.99
CA ASP A 599 -71.43 9.75 65.87
C ASP A 599 -71.84 8.55 64.98
N ARG A 600 -70.88 7.84 64.35
CA ARG A 600 -71.16 6.76 63.38
C ARG A 600 -71.02 5.33 63.94
N ILE A 601 -70.40 5.16 65.11
CA ILE A 601 -70.09 3.85 65.69
C ILE A 601 -71.34 3.13 66.26
N GLU A 602 -72.48 3.83 66.37
CA GLU A 602 -73.74 3.27 66.92
C GLU A 602 -74.51 2.35 65.94
N ALA A 603 -74.10 2.22 64.66
CA ALA A 603 -74.99 1.75 63.59
C ALA A 603 -74.83 0.30 63.05
N GLU A 604 -73.65 -0.35 63.09
CA GLU A 604 -73.38 -1.54 62.24
C GLU A 604 -73.07 -2.85 62.96
N ASN A 605 -73.88 -3.20 63.96
CA ASN A 605 -73.68 -4.40 64.80
C ASN A 605 -74.46 -5.65 64.30
N LEU A 606 -74.63 -5.84 62.97
CA LEU A 606 -75.70 -6.72 62.44
C LEU A 606 -75.43 -7.64 61.22
N VAL A 607 -74.19 -7.87 60.76
CA VAL A 607 -73.92 -8.83 59.64
C VAL A 607 -72.78 -9.82 59.93
N LEU A 608 -72.79 -10.43 61.12
CA LEU A 608 -71.74 -11.36 61.60
C LEU A 608 -72.19 -12.85 61.55
N VAL A 609 -72.93 -13.28 60.51
CA VAL A 609 -73.65 -14.59 60.51
C VAL A 609 -73.40 -15.47 59.26
N ALA A 610 -72.58 -15.04 58.30
CA ALA A 610 -72.57 -15.63 56.94
C ALA A 610 -71.42 -16.59 56.56
N ARG A 611 -70.90 -17.40 57.52
CA ARG A 611 -70.11 -18.65 57.30
C ARG A 611 -68.70 -18.52 56.69
N GLU A 612 -67.65 -19.20 57.13
CA GLU A 612 -67.52 -20.39 58.01
C GLU A 612 -68.17 -21.70 57.47
N LYS A 613 -67.91 -22.07 56.21
CA LYS A 613 -68.37 -23.38 55.68
C LYS A 613 -67.56 -24.01 54.52
N ALA A 614 -66.23 -23.89 54.49
CA ALA A 614 -65.40 -24.58 53.47
C ALA A 614 -63.97 -24.92 53.94
N SER A 615 -63.83 -25.43 55.17
CA SER A 615 -62.54 -25.90 55.71
C SER A 615 -62.33 -27.39 55.38
N ARG A 616 -61.15 -27.72 54.82
CA ARG A 616 -60.52 -29.06 54.70
C ARG A 616 -61.15 -30.08 53.73
N ILE A 617 -60.31 -30.58 52.81
CA ILE A 617 -60.21 -31.99 52.38
C ILE A 617 -58.75 -32.22 51.92
N THR A 618 -58.11 -33.29 52.43
CA THR A 618 -56.81 -33.92 52.03
C THR A 618 -55.61 -33.01 51.68
N GLN A 619 -54.46 -32.93 52.37
CA GLN A 619 -53.70 -33.79 53.31
C GLN A 619 -53.60 -35.30 53.00
N ALA A 620 -52.34 -35.80 53.02
CA ALA A 620 -51.86 -37.18 53.27
C ALA A 620 -51.56 -38.12 52.08
N ALA A 621 -50.26 -38.19 51.73
CA ALA A 621 -49.46 -39.31 51.21
C ALA A 621 -48.05 -38.71 50.89
N GLU A 622 -47.00 -38.75 51.72
CA GLU A 622 -46.44 -39.85 52.55
C GLU A 622 -46.19 -41.13 51.74
N ASP A 623 -44.97 -41.72 51.68
CA ASP A 623 -43.64 -41.28 52.18
C ASP A 623 -42.51 -42.20 51.62
N ARG A 624 -41.22 -41.79 51.78
CA ARG A 624 -39.97 -42.65 51.88
C ARG A 624 -39.44 -43.43 50.65
N ALA A 625 -38.15 -43.78 50.54
CA ALA A 625 -36.85 -43.46 51.20
C ALA A 625 -35.71 -44.02 50.30
N GLY A 626 -34.38 -43.85 50.46
CA GLY A 626 -33.45 -43.15 51.36
C GLY A 626 -32.01 -43.47 50.85
N VAL A 627 -30.96 -42.63 50.82
CA VAL A 627 -30.34 -41.71 51.80
C VAL A 627 -29.34 -42.41 52.77
N ILE A 628 -28.02 -42.20 52.50
CA ILE A 628 -26.88 -41.91 53.44
C ILE A 628 -26.44 -43.01 54.46
N VAL A 629 -25.16 -43.38 54.69
CA VAL A 629 -23.81 -43.07 54.10
C VAL A 629 -22.74 -44.13 54.56
N ALA A 630 -21.43 -43.83 54.44
CA ALA A 630 -20.20 -44.42 55.06
C ALA A 630 -20.33 -45.42 56.25
N ASP A 631 -19.48 -46.45 56.39
CA ASP A 631 -18.10 -46.40 56.93
C ASP A 631 -17.37 -47.76 56.63
N ALA A 632 -16.09 -47.86 56.27
CA ALA A 632 -14.82 -47.54 56.95
C ALA A 632 -14.18 -48.70 57.78
N THR A 633 -13.04 -49.20 57.27
CA THR A 633 -11.83 -49.63 58.01
C THR A 633 -11.76 -50.97 58.80
N ALA A 634 -10.99 -51.94 58.28
CA ALA A 634 -10.03 -52.86 58.97
C ALA A 634 -9.40 -53.81 57.91
N LEU A 635 -8.11 -53.89 57.56
CA LEU A 635 -6.79 -53.74 58.22
C LEU A 635 -6.30 -55.01 58.97
N ALA A 636 -5.57 -55.90 58.26
CA ALA A 636 -4.63 -56.95 58.72
C ALA A 636 -4.23 -57.89 57.54
N THR A 637 -3.03 -58.48 57.38
CA THR A 637 -1.68 -58.30 57.95
C THR A 637 -0.61 -58.92 57.04
N VAL A 638 0.54 -58.23 56.94
CA VAL A 638 1.95 -58.67 56.67
C VAL A 638 2.21 -60.21 56.68
N THR A 639 2.61 -60.84 55.57
CA THR A 639 4.00 -61.13 55.08
C THR A 639 4.64 -62.44 55.59
N VAL A 640 5.59 -63.02 54.81
CA VAL A 640 6.51 -64.16 55.14
C VAL A 640 5.85 -65.56 55.01
N ARG A 641 6.36 -66.59 54.31
CA ARG A 641 7.61 -66.85 53.53
C ARG A 641 7.28 -67.91 52.44
N LYS A 642 7.77 -67.79 51.19
CA LYS A 642 8.89 -68.61 50.65
C LYS A 642 9.14 -69.91 51.45
N SER A 643 9.16 -71.12 50.88
CA SER A 643 10.47 -71.69 50.51
C SER A 643 10.51 -72.96 49.65
N ARG A 644 9.40 -73.64 49.26
CA ARG A 644 9.52 -75.07 48.84
C ARG A 644 9.18 -75.51 47.40
N LYS A 645 8.46 -74.76 46.55
CA LYS A 645 8.11 -75.23 45.18
C LYS A 645 8.86 -74.58 43.99
N ARG A 646 9.75 -73.60 44.22
CA ARG A 646 10.56 -73.00 43.14
C ARG A 646 11.59 -73.98 42.52
N ALA A 647 12.04 -74.99 43.26
CA ALA A 647 13.01 -75.97 42.77
C ALA A 647 12.50 -76.91 41.64
N ILE A 648 11.19 -76.96 41.38
CA ILE A 648 10.60 -77.84 40.35
C ILE A 648 10.30 -77.07 39.05
N ALA A 649 10.21 -75.73 39.09
CA ALA A 649 9.90 -74.92 37.92
C ALA A 649 11.11 -74.76 36.97
N GLU A 650 12.32 -74.74 37.51
CA GLU A 650 13.56 -74.37 36.79
C GLU A 650 14.06 -75.46 35.82
N ALA A 651 13.64 -76.71 36.02
CA ALA A 651 13.91 -77.82 35.09
C ALA A 651 12.97 -77.83 33.86
N ARG A 652 11.81 -77.16 33.93
CA ARG A 652 10.84 -77.09 32.82
C ARG A 652 11.10 -75.94 31.85
N THR A 653 11.76 -74.87 32.29
CA THR A 653 12.07 -73.71 31.43
C THR A 653 13.08 -74.03 30.32
N ARG A 654 14.16 -74.74 30.63
CA ARG A 654 15.25 -74.99 29.65
C ARG A 654 14.86 -75.88 28.46
N ARG A 655 13.77 -76.66 28.55
CA ARG A 655 13.26 -77.46 27.42
C ARG A 655 12.21 -76.69 26.59
N ALA A 656 11.56 -75.69 27.17
CA ALA A 656 10.62 -74.83 26.45
C ALA A 656 11.32 -73.72 25.65
N GLU A 657 12.56 -73.37 26.00
CA GLU A 657 13.34 -72.33 25.31
C GLU A 657 13.92 -72.80 23.97
N THR A 658 14.33 -74.07 23.85
CA THR A 658 14.81 -74.65 22.59
C THR A 658 13.71 -74.76 21.53
N ASP A 659 12.52 -75.22 21.93
CA ASP A 659 11.39 -75.42 21.01
C ASP A 659 10.81 -74.07 20.54
N ARG A 660 10.88 -73.04 21.40
CA ARG A 660 10.53 -71.66 21.04
C ARG A 660 11.51 -71.04 20.05
N ALA A 661 12.82 -71.30 20.18
CA ALA A 661 13.81 -70.74 19.26
C ALA A 661 13.60 -71.23 17.82
N ALA A 662 13.26 -72.51 17.63
CA ALA A 662 12.93 -73.08 16.32
C ALA A 662 11.65 -72.47 15.73
N ALA A 663 10.56 -72.42 16.51
CA ALA A 663 9.29 -71.87 16.08
C ALA A 663 9.32 -70.34 15.81
N VAL A 664 10.22 -69.60 16.46
CA VAL A 664 10.45 -68.18 16.17
C VAL A 664 11.15 -68.00 14.82
N ALA A 665 12.18 -68.78 14.50
CA ALA A 665 12.90 -68.67 13.23
C ALA A 665 12.04 -68.99 11.99
N GLU A 666 11.09 -69.92 12.13
CA GLU A 666 10.13 -70.26 11.06
C GLU A 666 9.07 -69.15 10.89
N ARG A 667 8.48 -68.68 11.99
CA ARG A 667 7.55 -67.53 11.98
C ARG A 667 8.20 -66.23 11.51
N GLU A 668 9.50 -66.02 11.74
CA GLU A 668 10.22 -64.86 11.23
C GLU A 668 10.38 -64.89 9.71
N ARG A 669 10.45 -66.08 9.09
CA ARG A 669 10.43 -66.22 7.62
C ARG A 669 9.04 -65.95 7.04
N GLU A 670 8.01 -66.59 7.57
CA GLU A 670 6.61 -66.35 7.15
C GLU A 670 6.20 -64.88 7.37
N ALA A 671 6.62 -64.27 8.50
CA ALA A 671 6.40 -62.85 8.76
C ALA A 671 7.23 -61.94 7.84
N ALA A 672 8.44 -62.34 7.42
CA ALA A 672 9.22 -61.56 6.45
C ALA A 672 8.57 -61.59 5.06
N GLU A 673 8.07 -62.75 4.62
CA GLU A 673 7.35 -62.91 3.35
C GLU A 673 6.00 -62.17 3.37
N THR A 674 5.24 -62.30 4.47
CA THR A 674 3.99 -61.53 4.67
C THR A 674 4.24 -60.03 4.70
N ARG A 675 5.33 -59.55 5.32
CA ARG A 675 5.73 -58.13 5.29
C ARG A 675 6.14 -57.68 3.89
N ALA A 676 6.76 -58.53 3.08
CA ALA A 676 7.11 -58.22 1.69
C ALA A 676 5.85 -58.13 0.80
N GLU A 677 4.83 -58.95 1.08
CA GLU A 677 3.52 -58.86 0.42
C GLU A 677 2.74 -57.61 0.85
N GLN A 678 2.68 -57.34 2.15
CA GLN A 678 2.08 -56.12 2.71
C GLN A 678 2.79 -54.85 2.24
N ALA A 679 4.12 -54.86 2.08
CA ALA A 679 4.87 -53.73 1.54
C ALA A 679 4.51 -53.47 0.07
N ARG A 680 4.33 -54.53 -0.75
CA ARG A 680 3.86 -54.40 -2.14
C ARG A 680 2.44 -53.86 -2.23
N GLN A 681 1.53 -54.34 -1.37
CA GLN A 681 0.15 -53.83 -1.30
C GLN A 681 0.09 -52.40 -0.77
N ALA A 682 0.90 -52.03 0.22
CA ALA A 682 1.01 -50.67 0.72
C ALA A 682 1.60 -49.71 -0.32
N GLN A 683 2.57 -50.17 -1.13
CA GLN A 683 3.08 -49.39 -2.25
C GLN A 683 2.01 -49.15 -3.32
N ALA A 684 1.26 -50.20 -3.72
CA ALA A 684 0.18 -50.06 -4.69
C ALA A 684 -0.95 -49.14 -4.19
N ARG A 685 -1.28 -49.18 -2.89
CA ARG A 685 -2.22 -48.23 -2.27
C ARG A 685 -1.67 -46.80 -2.23
N ALA A 686 -0.41 -46.61 -1.88
CA ALA A 686 0.23 -45.30 -1.88
C ALA A 686 0.37 -44.71 -3.31
N GLU A 687 0.47 -45.55 -4.34
CA GLU A 687 0.41 -45.12 -5.74
C GLU A 687 -1.01 -44.71 -6.15
N ALA A 688 -2.04 -45.50 -5.80
CA ALA A 688 -3.44 -45.15 -6.04
C ALA A 688 -3.91 -43.89 -5.26
N GLU A 689 -3.47 -43.73 -4.00
CA GLU A 689 -3.71 -42.51 -3.20
C GLU A 689 -3.04 -41.28 -3.80
N ARG A 690 -1.87 -41.45 -4.44
CA ARG A 690 -1.20 -40.36 -5.18
C ARG A 690 -1.96 -39.99 -6.45
N GLU A 691 -2.40 -40.97 -7.24
CA GLU A 691 -3.22 -40.70 -8.42
C GLU A 691 -4.53 -39.98 -8.05
N ALA A 692 -5.24 -40.44 -7.02
CA ALA A 692 -6.44 -39.78 -6.50
C ALA A 692 -6.17 -38.37 -5.93
N ALA A 693 -5.04 -38.17 -5.25
CA ALA A 693 -4.63 -36.85 -4.76
C ALA A 693 -4.21 -35.91 -5.90
N GLU A 694 -3.61 -36.42 -6.97
CA GLU A 694 -3.29 -35.64 -8.17
C GLU A 694 -4.56 -35.27 -8.95
N GLU A 695 -5.52 -36.18 -9.10
CA GLU A 695 -6.83 -35.89 -9.71
C GLU A 695 -7.60 -34.84 -8.90
N ALA A 696 -7.66 -34.99 -7.57
CA ALA A 696 -8.25 -34.00 -6.67
C ALA A 696 -7.53 -32.65 -6.74
N ALA A 697 -6.19 -32.63 -6.86
CA ALA A 697 -5.42 -31.41 -7.03
C ALA A 697 -5.65 -30.75 -8.40
N VAL A 698 -5.88 -31.52 -9.46
CA VAL A 698 -6.27 -31.01 -10.79
C VAL A 698 -7.68 -30.40 -10.73
N ALA A 699 -8.64 -31.06 -10.09
CA ALA A 699 -10.00 -30.54 -9.88
C ALA A 699 -9.99 -29.23 -9.05
N ALA A 700 -9.23 -29.21 -7.94
CA ALA A 700 -9.08 -28.00 -7.12
C ALA A 700 -8.40 -26.84 -7.86
N ARG A 701 -7.41 -27.12 -8.72
CA ARG A 701 -6.80 -26.11 -9.60
C ARG A 701 -7.77 -25.59 -10.66
N ALA A 702 -8.61 -26.46 -11.23
CA ALA A 702 -9.63 -26.05 -12.20
C ALA A 702 -10.69 -25.15 -11.56
N GLU A 703 -11.14 -25.45 -10.34
CA GLU A 703 -12.10 -24.61 -9.63
C GLU A 703 -11.47 -23.29 -9.15
N ALA A 704 -10.23 -23.31 -8.66
CA ALA A 704 -9.48 -22.09 -8.36
C ALA A 704 -9.31 -21.19 -9.60
N ALA A 705 -9.06 -21.78 -10.78
CA ALA A 705 -8.97 -21.05 -12.04
C ALA A 705 -10.31 -20.42 -12.45
N ARG A 706 -11.45 -21.10 -12.23
CA ARG A 706 -12.79 -20.52 -12.45
C ARG A 706 -13.07 -19.34 -11.52
N ILE A 707 -12.74 -19.47 -10.23
CA ILE A 707 -12.88 -18.40 -9.24
C ILE A 707 -12.01 -17.20 -9.64
N GLN A 708 -10.76 -17.45 -10.07
CA GLN A 708 -9.88 -16.39 -10.56
C GLN A 708 -10.44 -15.70 -11.82
N GLN A 709 -10.90 -16.45 -12.82
CA GLN A 709 -11.55 -15.88 -14.01
C GLN A 709 -12.80 -15.06 -13.68
N ALA A 710 -13.62 -15.51 -12.73
CA ALA A 710 -14.79 -14.76 -12.27
C ALA A 710 -14.40 -13.46 -11.55
N ALA A 711 -13.33 -13.48 -10.75
CA ALA A 711 -12.78 -12.31 -10.07
C ALA A 711 -12.14 -11.31 -11.05
N GLU A 712 -11.41 -11.80 -12.06
CA GLU A 712 -10.84 -10.98 -13.14
C GLU A 712 -11.95 -10.32 -13.97
N ALA A 713 -12.99 -11.06 -14.37
CA ALA A 713 -14.16 -10.54 -15.08
C ALA A 713 -15.01 -9.57 -14.23
N ALA A 714 -14.96 -9.65 -12.89
CA ALA A 714 -15.54 -8.64 -12.01
C ALA A 714 -14.66 -7.39 -11.93
N ALA A 715 -13.34 -7.55 -11.82
CA ALA A 715 -12.38 -6.45 -11.80
C ALA A 715 -12.30 -5.69 -13.14
N ASP A 716 -12.53 -6.37 -14.28
CA ASP A 716 -12.67 -5.72 -15.59
C ASP A 716 -13.94 -4.87 -15.66
N ARG A 717 -15.09 -5.39 -15.19
CA ARG A 717 -16.35 -4.62 -15.12
C ARG A 717 -16.21 -3.36 -14.26
N ILE A 718 -15.62 -3.49 -13.07
CA ILE A 718 -15.32 -2.35 -12.19
C ILE A 718 -14.38 -1.35 -12.88
N ARG A 719 -13.38 -1.80 -13.65
CA ARG A 719 -12.49 -0.92 -14.42
C ARG A 719 -13.21 -0.21 -15.56
N THR A 720 -14.10 -0.87 -16.29
CA THR A 720 -14.90 -0.23 -17.34
C THR A 720 -15.91 0.77 -16.79
N GLU A 721 -16.56 0.46 -15.67
CA GLU A 721 -17.49 1.38 -14.98
C GLU A 721 -16.75 2.60 -14.43
N ALA A 722 -15.56 2.40 -13.82
CA ALA A 722 -14.72 3.48 -13.34
C ALA A 722 -14.17 4.38 -14.47
N ALA A 723 -13.81 3.78 -15.62
CA ALA A 723 -13.39 4.54 -16.80
C ALA A 723 -14.54 5.40 -17.36
N ALA A 724 -15.74 4.81 -17.53
CA ALA A 724 -16.92 5.54 -17.97
C ALA A 724 -17.34 6.66 -16.99
N ALA A 725 -17.21 6.43 -15.68
CA ALA A 725 -17.43 7.45 -14.66
C ALA A 725 -16.41 8.60 -14.75
N ALA A 726 -15.13 8.29 -14.96
CA ALA A 726 -14.07 9.29 -15.12
C ALA A 726 -14.24 10.11 -16.42
N GLU A 727 -14.62 9.48 -17.52
CA GLU A 727 -14.97 10.18 -18.77
C GLU A 727 -16.18 11.10 -18.59
N ALA A 728 -17.22 10.65 -17.87
CA ALA A 728 -18.37 11.48 -17.55
C ALA A 728 -18.03 12.66 -16.62
N GLU A 729 -17.11 12.48 -15.66
CA GLU A 729 -16.63 13.55 -14.79
C GLU A 729 -15.75 14.56 -15.57
N GLN A 730 -14.86 14.08 -16.44
CA GLN A 730 -14.05 14.93 -17.32
C GLN A 730 -14.94 15.75 -18.27
N ALA A 731 -15.97 15.13 -18.87
CA ALA A 731 -16.94 15.83 -19.71
C ALA A 731 -17.72 16.92 -18.93
N ARG A 732 -18.09 16.65 -17.68
CA ARG A 732 -18.70 17.66 -16.78
C ARG A 732 -17.72 18.79 -16.46
N ALA A 733 -16.44 18.48 -16.20
CA ALA A 733 -15.41 19.47 -15.95
C ALA A 733 -15.14 20.35 -17.18
N ASP A 734 -15.14 19.78 -18.39
CA ASP A 734 -14.98 20.50 -19.65
C ASP A 734 -16.20 21.36 -19.99
N ALA A 735 -17.42 20.89 -19.72
CA ALA A 735 -18.62 21.73 -19.82
C ALA A 735 -18.58 22.90 -18.82
N ALA A 736 -18.14 22.65 -17.58
CA ALA A 736 -17.99 23.69 -16.56
C ALA A 736 -16.84 24.68 -16.86
N ARG A 737 -15.81 24.27 -17.60
CA ARG A 737 -14.78 25.17 -18.15
C ARG A 737 -15.40 26.10 -19.20
N ARG A 738 -16.02 25.54 -20.26
CA ARG A 738 -16.68 26.32 -21.32
C ARG A 738 -17.68 27.34 -20.78
N ALA A 739 -18.54 26.94 -19.84
CA ALA A 739 -19.51 27.83 -19.22
C ALA A 739 -18.86 29.00 -18.41
N ARG A 740 -17.65 28.81 -17.86
CA ARG A 740 -16.89 29.91 -17.23
C ARG A 740 -16.25 30.81 -18.27
N ASP A 741 -15.66 30.22 -19.31
CA ASP A 741 -14.99 30.96 -20.38
C ASP A 741 -16.01 31.83 -21.15
N GLU A 742 -17.20 31.30 -21.42
CA GLU A 742 -18.35 32.02 -21.99
C GLU A 742 -18.84 33.15 -21.06
N ALA A 743 -18.95 32.90 -19.75
CA ALA A 743 -19.35 33.91 -18.78
C ALA A 743 -18.31 35.02 -18.60
N GLU A 744 -17.01 34.70 -18.69
CA GLU A 744 -15.92 35.67 -18.67
C GLU A 744 -15.85 36.47 -19.96
N ALA A 745 -16.06 35.85 -21.13
CA ALA A 745 -16.19 36.54 -22.40
C ALA A 745 -17.37 37.52 -22.41
N ALA A 746 -18.54 37.10 -21.90
CA ALA A 746 -19.70 37.97 -21.71
C ALA A 746 -19.42 39.13 -20.73
N ARG A 747 -18.65 38.91 -19.65
CA ARG A 747 -18.22 39.97 -18.74
C ARG A 747 -17.31 40.98 -19.45
N LEU A 748 -16.29 40.50 -20.16
CA LEU A 748 -15.36 41.35 -20.90
C LEU A 748 -16.05 42.17 -21.99
N ALA A 749 -17.01 41.58 -22.72
CA ALA A 749 -17.81 42.31 -23.71
C ALA A 749 -18.69 43.40 -23.06
N ALA A 750 -19.29 43.13 -21.89
CA ALA A 750 -20.06 44.13 -21.15
C ALA A 750 -19.17 45.26 -20.59
N ASP A 751 -17.97 44.93 -20.09
CA ASP A 751 -16.99 45.91 -19.59
C ASP A 751 -16.44 46.77 -20.74
N GLN A 752 -16.21 46.20 -21.94
CA GLN A 752 -15.84 46.94 -23.15
C GLN A 752 -16.95 47.90 -23.61
N ALA A 753 -18.21 47.43 -23.67
CA ALA A 753 -19.34 48.30 -24.03
C ALA A 753 -19.52 49.44 -23.03
N ALA A 754 -19.33 49.18 -21.72
CA ALA A 754 -19.35 50.23 -20.71
C ALA A 754 -18.19 51.24 -20.87
N ALA A 755 -16.99 50.77 -21.23
CA ALA A 755 -15.84 51.63 -21.51
C ALA A 755 -16.05 52.52 -22.74
N GLU A 756 -16.67 52.01 -23.82
CA GLU A 756 -17.03 52.83 -24.98
C GLU A 756 -18.04 53.93 -24.66
N VAL A 757 -19.07 53.63 -23.86
CA VAL A 757 -20.07 54.62 -23.43
C VAL A 757 -19.42 55.71 -22.57
N ILE A 758 -18.54 55.32 -21.63
CA ILE A 758 -17.79 56.29 -20.81
C ILE A 758 -16.86 57.14 -21.69
N GLY A 759 -16.13 56.54 -22.62
CA GLY A 759 -15.22 57.25 -23.52
C GLY A 759 -15.91 58.27 -24.42
N LYS A 760 -17.13 57.97 -24.91
CA LYS A 760 -17.96 58.93 -25.67
C LYS A 760 -18.42 60.09 -24.79
N ALA A 761 -18.96 59.80 -23.59
CA ALA A 761 -19.41 60.83 -22.66
C ALA A 761 -18.26 61.77 -22.20
N ASP A 762 -17.06 61.23 -21.96
CA ASP A 762 -15.89 62.04 -21.60
C ASP A 762 -15.36 62.87 -22.78
N ALA A 763 -15.49 62.39 -24.02
CA ALA A 763 -15.17 63.17 -25.23
C ALA A 763 -16.14 64.34 -25.43
N GLU A 764 -17.44 64.10 -25.30
CA GLU A 764 -18.50 65.14 -25.38
C GLU A 764 -18.33 66.20 -24.27
N ARG A 765 -18.02 65.77 -23.04
CA ARG A 765 -17.67 66.67 -21.93
C ARG A 765 -16.43 67.52 -22.23
N ALA A 766 -15.40 66.93 -22.83
CA ALA A 766 -14.19 67.65 -23.23
C ALA A 766 -14.46 68.67 -24.35
N GLU A 767 -15.42 68.41 -25.25
CA GLU A 767 -15.86 69.36 -26.26
C GLU A 767 -16.71 70.50 -25.67
N ALA A 768 -17.69 70.19 -24.82
CA ALA A 768 -18.48 71.18 -24.09
C ALA A 768 -17.62 72.10 -23.20
N ALA A 769 -16.57 71.56 -22.56
CA ALA A 769 -15.60 72.34 -21.81
C ALA A 769 -14.80 73.30 -22.71
N ARG A 770 -14.38 72.87 -23.91
CA ARG A 770 -13.70 73.74 -24.89
C ARG A 770 -14.62 74.83 -25.42
N ALA A 771 -15.90 74.53 -25.66
CA ALA A 771 -16.90 75.52 -26.05
C ALA A 771 -17.10 76.58 -24.95
N THR A 772 -17.20 76.14 -23.69
CA THR A 772 -17.32 77.03 -22.52
C THR A 772 -16.08 77.91 -22.32
N ALA A 773 -14.86 77.38 -22.52
CA ALA A 773 -13.65 78.19 -22.44
C ALA A 773 -13.59 79.29 -23.53
N ARG A 774 -14.04 78.98 -24.76
CA ARG A 774 -14.14 79.99 -25.85
C ARG A 774 -15.18 81.07 -25.52
N ALA A 775 -16.32 80.66 -24.95
CA ALA A 775 -17.40 81.55 -24.52
C ALA A 775 -16.92 82.62 -23.51
N GLU A 776 -16.12 82.20 -22.53
CA GLU A 776 -15.65 83.06 -21.45
C GLU A 776 -14.62 84.09 -21.94
N VAL A 777 -13.72 83.70 -22.86
CA VAL A 777 -12.76 84.63 -23.51
C VAL A 777 -13.48 85.72 -24.31
N ILE A 778 -14.51 85.36 -25.10
CA ILE A 778 -15.29 86.34 -25.88
C ILE A 778 -16.06 87.30 -24.95
N THR A 779 -16.64 86.77 -23.88
CA THR A 779 -17.40 87.58 -22.90
C THR A 779 -16.49 88.56 -22.15
N ALA A 780 -15.29 88.15 -21.77
CA ALA A 780 -14.31 89.02 -21.12
C ALA A 780 -13.83 90.16 -22.04
N GLY A 781 -13.57 89.87 -23.32
CA GLY A 781 -13.20 90.87 -24.32
C GLY A 781 -14.28 91.94 -24.53
N LEU A 782 -15.55 91.54 -24.53
CA LEU A 782 -16.71 92.43 -24.62
C LEU A 782 -16.88 93.34 -23.39
N ALA A 783 -16.66 92.79 -22.19
CA ALA A 783 -16.77 93.55 -20.95
C ALA A 783 -15.73 94.70 -20.91
N ALA A 784 -14.46 94.40 -21.20
CA ALA A 784 -13.39 95.39 -21.27
C ALA A 784 -13.68 96.51 -22.29
N LEU A 785 -14.26 96.17 -23.44
CA LEU A 785 -14.62 97.13 -24.50
C LEU A 785 -15.78 98.05 -24.06
N THR A 786 -16.66 97.57 -23.17
CA THR A 786 -17.77 98.33 -22.59
C THR A 786 -17.28 99.28 -21.49
N GLU A 787 -16.32 98.85 -20.67
CA GLU A 787 -15.70 99.69 -19.62
C GLU A 787 -14.95 100.90 -20.22
N GLU A 788 -14.20 100.71 -21.31
CA GLU A 788 -13.53 101.81 -22.03
C GLU A 788 -14.55 102.83 -22.61
N MET A 789 -15.70 102.37 -23.11
CA MET A 789 -16.77 103.29 -23.52
C MET A 789 -17.37 104.06 -22.32
N ALA A 790 -17.56 103.40 -21.17
CA ALA A 790 -18.09 104.03 -19.96
C ALA A 790 -17.11 105.04 -19.35
N ALA A 791 -15.80 104.81 -19.47
CA ALA A 791 -14.75 105.75 -19.06
C ALA A 791 -14.71 107.04 -19.90
N GLY A 792 -15.45 107.11 -21.01
CA GLY A 792 -15.55 108.31 -21.85
C GLY A 792 -14.27 108.64 -22.63
N THR A 793 -13.30 107.72 -22.68
CA THR A 793 -12.08 107.79 -23.49
C THR A 793 -12.41 107.76 -24.99
N LEU A 794 -13.55 107.17 -25.34
CA LEU A 794 -14.11 107.05 -26.69
C LEU A 794 -15.41 107.88 -26.85
N ARG A 795 -15.51 108.68 -27.92
CA ARG A 795 -16.75 109.40 -28.30
C ARG A 795 -17.17 109.10 -29.74
N LEU A 796 -18.47 108.97 -29.97
CA LEU A 796 -19.05 108.90 -31.32
C LEU A 796 -19.31 110.30 -31.89
N ARG A 797 -19.01 110.50 -33.18
CA ARG A 797 -19.55 111.59 -34.00
C ARG A 797 -20.66 111.06 -34.91
N GLU A 798 -21.52 111.96 -35.39
CA GLU A 798 -22.43 111.66 -36.50
C GLU A 798 -21.63 111.11 -37.70
N GLY A 799 -22.14 110.03 -38.31
CA GLY A 799 -21.39 109.20 -39.26
C GLY A 799 -20.75 107.95 -38.65
N GLY A 800 -20.90 107.69 -37.34
CA GLY A 800 -20.58 106.39 -36.73
C GLY A 800 -19.10 106.10 -36.49
N ARG A 801 -18.21 107.07 -36.72
CA ARG A 801 -16.79 106.94 -36.35
C ARG A 801 -16.59 107.26 -34.87
N VAL A 802 -15.91 106.35 -34.18
CA VAL A 802 -15.44 106.52 -32.81
C VAL A 802 -14.11 107.27 -32.83
N ILE A 803 -13.97 108.29 -31.98
CA ILE A 803 -12.75 109.10 -31.84
C ILE A 803 -12.31 109.03 -30.38
N ALA A 804 -11.05 108.69 -30.16
CA ALA A 804 -10.43 108.68 -28.84
C ALA A 804 -9.97 110.08 -28.45
N ARG A 805 -10.18 110.48 -27.19
CA ARG A 805 -9.88 111.85 -26.73
C ARG A 805 -8.40 112.07 -26.38
N ALA A 806 -7.65 110.98 -26.15
CA ALA A 806 -6.21 110.95 -25.93
C ALA A 806 -5.64 109.65 -26.52
N PRO A 807 -4.91 109.68 -27.66
CA PRO A 807 -4.46 108.46 -28.35
C PRO A 807 -3.47 107.61 -27.56
N ASP A 808 -2.65 108.24 -26.71
CA ASP A 808 -1.46 107.62 -26.09
C ASP A 808 -1.79 106.67 -24.92
N LEU A 809 -3.06 106.60 -24.52
CA LEU A 809 -3.57 105.70 -23.48
C LEU A 809 -4.33 104.49 -24.05
N LEU A 810 -4.52 104.41 -25.37
CA LEU A 810 -5.16 103.25 -25.98
C LEU A 810 -4.18 102.09 -26.18
N ARG A 811 -4.57 100.90 -25.71
CA ARG A 811 -3.97 99.65 -26.21
C ARG A 811 -4.35 99.41 -27.68
N PRO A 812 -3.54 98.68 -28.47
CA PRO A 812 -3.59 98.85 -29.91
C PRO A 812 -4.85 98.31 -30.63
N ALA A 813 -5.54 99.24 -31.27
CA ALA A 813 -5.83 99.24 -32.72
C ALA A 813 -7.22 98.84 -33.28
N TYR A 814 -7.50 99.51 -34.41
CA TYR A 814 -8.47 99.29 -35.49
C TYR A 814 -10.00 99.54 -35.26
N PRO A 815 -10.64 100.42 -36.08
CA PRO A 815 -12.02 100.87 -35.89
C PRO A 815 -13.06 100.17 -36.79
N GLU A 816 -12.95 98.85 -37.01
CA GLU A 816 -13.99 98.04 -37.70
C GLU A 816 -15.09 97.57 -36.72
N ILE A 817 -15.05 98.08 -35.50
CA ILE A 817 -15.67 97.47 -34.32
C ILE A 817 -17.16 97.80 -34.15
N GLY A 818 -17.73 98.75 -34.91
CA GLY A 818 -19.16 99.08 -34.85
C GLY A 818 -20.10 97.93 -35.24
N PRO A 819 -19.90 97.30 -36.42
CA PRO A 819 -20.52 96.02 -36.75
C PRO A 819 -20.07 94.90 -35.79
N ALA A 820 -18.78 94.86 -35.42
CA ALA A 820 -18.23 93.79 -34.59
C ALA A 820 -18.80 93.75 -33.17
N VAL A 821 -19.19 94.87 -32.54
CA VAL A 821 -19.80 94.91 -31.19
C VAL A 821 -21.25 94.45 -31.23
N ARG A 822 -22.01 94.76 -32.29
CA ARG A 822 -23.34 94.16 -32.48
C ARG A 822 -23.24 92.68 -32.79
N ALA A 823 -22.32 92.27 -33.67
CA ALA A 823 -22.02 90.87 -33.92
C ALA A 823 -21.57 90.17 -32.63
N ALA A 824 -20.74 90.80 -31.80
CA ALA A 824 -20.25 90.22 -30.54
C ALA A 824 -21.34 90.17 -29.46
N ALA A 825 -22.27 91.14 -29.39
CA ALA A 825 -23.46 91.03 -28.55
C ALA A 825 -24.39 89.89 -29.01
N THR A 826 -24.60 89.72 -30.32
CA THR A 826 -25.31 88.57 -30.89
C THR A 826 -24.58 87.26 -30.62
N VAL A 827 -23.25 87.23 -30.74
CA VAL A 827 -22.42 86.07 -30.39
C VAL A 827 -22.49 85.78 -28.89
N ALA A 828 -22.54 86.79 -28.01
CA ALA A 828 -22.70 86.58 -26.58
C ALA A 828 -24.08 86.00 -26.21
N GLU A 829 -25.15 86.45 -26.88
CA GLU A 829 -26.49 85.85 -26.79
C GLU A 829 -26.51 84.41 -27.31
N GLN A 830 -25.96 84.17 -28.51
CA GLN A 830 -25.79 82.82 -29.10
C GLN A 830 -24.92 81.92 -28.21
N THR A 831 -23.92 82.48 -27.55
CA THR A 831 -23.04 81.77 -26.61
C THR A 831 -23.76 81.42 -25.32
N ARG A 832 -24.62 82.30 -24.80
CA ARG A 832 -25.50 81.98 -23.65
C ARG A 832 -26.60 80.97 -24.03
N ALA A 833 -27.06 80.99 -25.28
CA ALA A 833 -27.95 79.96 -25.81
C ALA A 833 -27.20 78.60 -25.89
N ALA A 834 -26.04 78.56 -26.53
CA ALA A 834 -25.19 77.38 -26.63
C ALA A 834 -24.75 76.83 -25.25
N ARG A 835 -24.50 77.69 -24.25
CA ARG A 835 -24.23 77.23 -22.87
C ARG A 835 -25.46 76.57 -22.24
N ARG A 836 -26.66 77.13 -22.41
CA ARG A 836 -27.92 76.51 -21.96
C ARG A 836 -28.25 75.20 -22.69
N GLU A 837 -27.87 75.11 -23.95
CA GLU A 837 -27.99 73.88 -24.76
C GLU A 837 -26.98 72.82 -24.30
N ALA A 838 -25.72 73.19 -24.07
CA ALA A 838 -24.71 72.31 -23.48
C ALA A 838 -25.09 71.86 -22.05
N ASP A 839 -25.65 72.74 -21.22
CA ASP A 839 -26.18 72.42 -19.88
C ASP A 839 -27.47 71.57 -19.95
N ALA A 840 -28.16 71.52 -21.10
CA ALA A 840 -29.27 70.60 -21.34
C ALA A 840 -28.74 69.22 -21.77
N VAL A 841 -27.81 69.18 -22.74
CA VAL A 841 -27.12 67.94 -23.17
C VAL A 841 -26.36 67.27 -22.02
N GLY A 842 -25.73 68.06 -21.14
CA GLY A 842 -25.07 67.56 -19.93
C GLY A 842 -26.03 66.88 -18.95
N ARG A 843 -27.29 67.32 -18.89
CA ARG A 843 -28.33 66.68 -18.06
C ARG A 843 -28.90 65.44 -18.72
N THR A 844 -29.21 65.48 -20.03
CA THR A 844 -29.72 64.29 -20.73
C THR A 844 -28.68 63.16 -20.75
N THR A 845 -27.40 63.46 -20.95
CA THR A 845 -26.32 62.44 -20.89
C THR A 845 -26.09 61.89 -19.48
N GLU A 846 -26.39 62.65 -18.42
CA GLU A 846 -26.34 62.14 -17.04
C GLU A 846 -27.57 61.28 -16.71
N GLU A 847 -28.77 61.65 -17.18
CA GLU A 847 -29.99 60.84 -17.11
C GLU A 847 -29.85 59.51 -17.88
N GLU A 848 -29.32 59.54 -19.11
CA GLU A 848 -29.00 58.34 -19.90
C GLU A 848 -27.97 57.44 -19.20
N ARG A 849 -26.99 58.03 -18.52
CA ARG A 849 -25.98 57.28 -17.76
C ARG A 849 -26.58 56.58 -16.53
N GLU A 850 -27.49 57.22 -15.80
CA GLU A 850 -28.19 56.57 -14.69
C GLU A 850 -29.16 55.49 -15.19
N ALA A 851 -29.90 55.73 -16.28
CA ALA A 851 -30.73 54.72 -16.92
C ALA A 851 -29.92 53.47 -17.34
N ALA A 852 -28.74 53.67 -17.95
CA ALA A 852 -27.84 52.57 -18.31
C ALA A 852 -27.29 51.82 -17.08
N LYS A 853 -26.96 52.53 -15.98
CA LYS A 853 -26.56 51.89 -14.71
C LYS A 853 -27.69 51.04 -14.12
N GLU A 854 -28.93 51.53 -14.13
CA GLU A 854 -30.08 50.76 -13.67
C GLU A 854 -30.34 49.52 -14.53
N GLU A 855 -30.17 49.62 -15.85
CA GLU A 855 -30.34 48.48 -16.75
C GLU A 855 -29.26 47.42 -16.51
N ILE A 856 -28.00 47.84 -16.32
CA ILE A 856 -26.89 46.95 -15.93
C ILE A 856 -27.18 46.29 -14.56
N ALA A 857 -27.71 47.05 -13.60
CA ALA A 857 -28.09 46.51 -12.28
C ALA A 857 -29.22 45.47 -12.40
N ARG A 858 -30.25 45.75 -13.21
CA ARG A 858 -31.35 44.80 -13.51
C ARG A 858 -30.83 43.54 -14.19
N LYS A 859 -29.96 43.65 -15.20
CA LYS A 859 -29.33 42.52 -15.88
C LYS A 859 -28.46 41.68 -14.93
N ARG A 860 -27.67 42.31 -14.05
CA ARG A 860 -26.88 41.62 -13.00
C ARG A 860 -27.76 40.90 -11.97
N ALA A 861 -28.88 41.50 -11.56
CA ALA A 861 -29.83 40.87 -10.64
C ALA A 861 -30.50 39.64 -11.29
N ALA A 862 -30.93 39.74 -12.55
CA ALA A 862 -31.51 38.63 -13.31
C ALA A 862 -30.52 37.46 -13.49
N ALA A 863 -29.26 37.75 -13.88
CA ALA A 863 -28.21 36.73 -13.99
C ALA A 863 -27.92 36.04 -12.65
N THR A 864 -27.90 36.81 -11.55
CA THR A 864 -27.72 36.26 -10.19
C THR A 864 -28.86 35.32 -9.79
N ALA A 865 -30.11 35.66 -10.15
CA ALA A 865 -31.27 34.82 -9.90
C ALA A 865 -31.26 33.53 -10.75
N ALA A 866 -30.82 33.60 -12.01
CA ALA A 866 -30.66 32.42 -12.87
C ALA A 866 -29.61 31.44 -12.29
N ILE A 867 -28.43 31.94 -11.93
CA ILE A 867 -27.36 31.15 -11.30
C ILE A 867 -27.82 30.54 -9.97
N ALA A 868 -28.65 31.24 -9.19
CA ALA A 868 -29.22 30.71 -7.95
C ALA A 868 -30.16 29.51 -8.23
N LYS A 869 -31.01 29.62 -9.25
CA LYS A 869 -31.95 28.56 -9.67
C LYS A 869 -31.22 27.33 -10.23
N GLU A 870 -30.19 27.52 -11.05
CA GLU A 870 -29.36 26.41 -11.56
C GLU A 870 -28.65 25.66 -10.43
N ARG A 871 -28.16 26.38 -9.41
CA ARG A 871 -27.55 25.79 -8.21
C ARG A 871 -28.53 25.04 -7.33
N GLU A 872 -29.81 25.37 -7.37
CA GLU A 872 -30.88 24.64 -6.68
C GLU A 872 -31.16 23.33 -7.41
N VAL A 873 -31.43 23.38 -8.71
CA VAL A 873 -31.62 22.19 -9.57
C VAL A 873 -30.44 21.21 -9.48
N ALA A 874 -29.21 21.72 -9.50
CA ALA A 874 -28.00 20.89 -9.36
C ALA A 874 -27.85 20.23 -7.98
N ARG A 875 -28.38 20.84 -6.91
CA ARG A 875 -28.41 20.22 -5.57
C ARG A 875 -29.44 19.12 -5.48
N ASP A 876 -30.65 19.37 -5.98
CA ASP A 876 -31.74 18.39 -5.99
C ASP A 876 -31.33 17.13 -6.76
N GLU A 877 -30.63 17.29 -7.88
CA GLU A 877 -30.12 16.18 -8.68
C GLU A 877 -28.99 15.42 -7.97
N LEU A 878 -28.05 16.11 -7.31
CA LEU A 878 -27.03 15.46 -6.46
C LEU A 878 -27.66 14.71 -5.28
N GLU A 879 -28.74 15.23 -4.70
CA GLU A 879 -29.46 14.57 -3.60
C GLU A 879 -30.19 13.31 -4.08
N ARG A 880 -30.83 13.34 -5.26
CA ARG A 880 -31.38 12.13 -5.91
C ARG A 880 -30.31 11.07 -6.16
N GLN A 881 -29.18 11.46 -6.75
CA GLN A 881 -28.06 10.54 -7.04
C GLN A 881 -27.52 9.91 -5.76
N ARG A 882 -27.38 10.70 -4.69
CA ARG A 882 -26.97 10.20 -3.37
C ARG A 882 -27.97 9.21 -2.77
N LEU A 883 -29.27 9.48 -2.89
CA LEU A 883 -30.32 8.57 -2.42
C LEU A 883 -30.31 7.25 -3.20
N ALA A 884 -30.11 7.29 -4.53
CA ALA A 884 -29.99 6.11 -5.36
C ALA A 884 -28.78 5.23 -5.00
N VAL A 885 -27.60 5.83 -4.79
CA VAL A 885 -26.39 5.10 -4.34
C VAL A 885 -26.58 4.51 -2.94
N THR A 886 -27.28 5.22 -2.05
CA THR A 886 -27.58 4.70 -0.71
C THR A 886 -28.49 3.46 -0.79
N ALA A 887 -29.52 3.50 -1.63
CA ALA A 887 -30.42 2.36 -1.83
C ALA A 887 -29.73 1.12 -2.44
N ASP A 888 -28.81 1.30 -3.39
CA ASP A 888 -28.01 0.19 -3.95
C ASP A 888 -27.06 -0.44 -2.90
N LEU A 889 -26.45 0.39 -2.05
CA LEU A 889 -25.61 -0.10 -0.94
C LEU A 889 -26.43 -0.86 0.11
N ASP A 890 -27.62 -0.39 0.46
CA ASP A 890 -28.52 -1.09 1.39
C ASP A 890 -29.02 -2.42 0.79
N MET A 891 -29.30 -2.47 -0.51
CA MET A 891 -29.66 -3.70 -1.22
C MET A 891 -28.51 -4.73 -1.21
N LYS A 892 -27.29 -4.30 -1.57
CA LYS A 892 -26.09 -5.16 -1.54
C LYS A 892 -25.76 -5.66 -0.12
N ARG A 893 -26.00 -4.83 0.89
CA ARG A 893 -25.87 -5.24 2.30
C ARG A 893 -26.89 -6.32 2.66
N ALA A 894 -28.14 -6.16 2.26
CA ALA A 894 -29.19 -7.17 2.48
C ALA A 894 -28.94 -8.49 1.71
N ASP A 895 -28.23 -8.46 0.58
CA ASP A 895 -27.76 -9.66 -0.13
C ASP A 895 -26.61 -10.35 0.63
N LEU A 896 -25.63 -9.59 1.15
CA LEU A 896 -24.55 -10.12 2.00
C LEU A 896 -25.07 -10.73 3.31
N ASP A 897 -25.99 -10.06 3.99
CA ASP A 897 -26.63 -10.57 5.22
C ASP A 897 -27.40 -11.88 4.95
N ARG A 898 -27.99 -12.04 3.75
CA ARG A 898 -28.61 -13.30 3.28
C ARG A 898 -27.57 -14.39 3.01
N GLN A 899 -26.44 -14.08 2.37
CA GLN A 899 -25.34 -15.03 2.15
C GLN A 899 -24.71 -15.50 3.48
N GLU A 900 -24.45 -14.59 4.41
CA GLU A 900 -23.93 -14.91 5.75
C GLU A 900 -24.91 -15.83 6.50
N THR A 901 -26.21 -15.55 6.41
CA THR A 901 -27.25 -16.38 7.02
C THR A 901 -27.28 -17.79 6.41
N GLU A 902 -27.09 -17.93 5.09
CA GLU A 902 -27.07 -19.24 4.43
C GLU A 902 -25.80 -20.04 4.78
N VAL A 903 -24.63 -19.40 4.80
CA VAL A 903 -23.38 -20.02 5.28
C VAL A 903 -23.54 -20.48 6.73
N LYS A 904 -24.14 -19.67 7.61
CA LYS A 904 -24.43 -20.07 9.00
C LYS A 904 -25.38 -21.28 9.10
N LYS A 905 -26.37 -21.43 8.22
CA LYS A 905 -27.20 -22.65 8.17
C LYS A 905 -26.39 -23.87 7.74
N GLN A 906 -25.50 -23.72 6.75
CA GLN A 906 -24.63 -24.81 6.30
C GLN A 906 -23.71 -25.29 7.42
N TRP A 907 -23.08 -24.36 8.16
CA TRP A 907 -22.29 -24.69 9.34
C TRP A 907 -23.12 -25.32 10.46
N ALA A 908 -24.32 -24.82 10.76
CA ALA A 908 -25.20 -25.42 11.76
C ALA A 908 -25.66 -26.84 11.36
N PHE A 909 -25.89 -27.09 10.07
CA PHE A 909 -26.21 -28.41 9.53
C PHE A 909 -25.01 -29.37 9.63
N LEU A 910 -23.80 -28.91 9.31
CA LEU A 910 -22.56 -29.67 9.52
C LEU A 910 -22.35 -30.00 11.00
N GLY A 911 -22.50 -29.03 11.91
CA GLY A 911 -22.46 -29.27 13.36
C GLY A 911 -23.47 -30.33 13.81
N THR A 912 -24.70 -30.26 13.33
CA THR A 912 -25.76 -31.26 13.62
C THR A 912 -25.40 -32.66 13.09
N LEU A 913 -24.74 -32.75 11.92
CA LEU A 913 -24.24 -34.02 11.39
C LEU A 913 -23.11 -34.58 12.27
N LEU A 914 -22.15 -33.75 12.66
CA LEU A 914 -21.02 -34.13 13.52
C LEU A 914 -21.51 -34.65 14.89
N GLU A 915 -22.46 -33.96 15.53
CA GLU A 915 -23.10 -34.38 16.78
C GLU A 915 -23.81 -35.75 16.67
N ARG A 916 -24.40 -36.06 15.51
CA ARG A 916 -25.03 -37.36 15.26
C ARG A 916 -24.04 -38.46 14.90
N PHE A 917 -22.91 -38.10 14.28
CA PHE A 917 -21.91 -39.06 13.81
C PHE A 917 -20.99 -39.54 14.94
N GLU A 918 -20.60 -38.66 15.88
CA GLU A 918 -19.69 -39.02 16.98
C GLU A 918 -20.22 -40.18 17.86
N PRO A 919 -21.51 -40.22 18.27
CA PRO A 919 -22.08 -41.36 19.01
C PRO A 919 -22.14 -42.66 18.20
N LEU A 920 -22.34 -42.57 16.88
CA LEU A 920 -22.34 -43.74 15.99
C LEU A 920 -20.92 -44.31 15.86
N LEU A 921 -19.90 -43.46 15.72
CA LEU A 921 -18.50 -43.88 15.69
C LEU A 921 -18.08 -44.56 17.00
N ARG A 922 -18.50 -44.02 18.16
CA ARG A 922 -18.26 -44.65 19.46
C ARG A 922 -18.93 -46.03 19.58
N LYS A 923 -20.17 -46.18 19.08
CA LYS A 923 -20.85 -47.48 19.02
C LYS A 923 -20.15 -48.47 18.09
N LEU A 924 -19.67 -48.01 16.93
CA LEU A 924 -18.88 -48.81 15.99
C LEU A 924 -17.60 -49.33 16.65
N MET A 925 -16.82 -48.45 17.30
CA MET A 925 -15.62 -48.84 18.05
C MET A 925 -15.92 -49.83 19.18
N GLN A 926 -17.05 -49.69 19.86
CA GLN A 926 -17.49 -50.62 20.91
C GLN A 926 -17.87 -51.99 20.33
N TRP A 927 -18.51 -52.04 19.14
CA TRP A 927 -18.82 -53.27 18.43
C TRP A 927 -17.56 -53.99 17.91
N LEU A 928 -16.61 -53.24 17.34
CA LEU A 928 -15.30 -53.76 16.89
C LEU A 928 -14.47 -54.33 18.05
N SER A 929 -14.71 -53.87 19.27
CA SER A 929 -14.08 -54.39 20.49
C SER A 929 -14.65 -55.74 20.98
N HIS A 930 -15.68 -56.30 20.34
CA HIS A 930 -16.29 -57.56 20.78
C HIS A 930 -15.32 -58.74 20.62
N PRO A 931 -15.11 -59.61 21.63
CA PRO A 931 -14.10 -60.66 21.58
C PRO A 931 -14.29 -61.61 20.39
N ASP A 932 -15.54 -62.00 20.12
CA ASP A 932 -15.89 -63.02 19.11
C ASP A 932 -15.91 -62.52 17.66
N LEU A 933 -15.66 -61.22 17.40
CA LEU A 933 -15.58 -60.73 16.02
C LEU A 933 -14.32 -61.29 15.31
N PRO A 934 -14.43 -61.79 14.06
CA PRO A 934 -13.28 -62.20 13.26
C PRO A 934 -12.25 -61.08 13.11
N SER A 935 -10.95 -61.42 13.15
CA SER A 935 -9.86 -60.43 13.09
C SER A 935 -9.90 -59.58 11.81
N SER A 936 -10.22 -60.17 10.65
CA SER A 936 -10.36 -59.43 9.40
C SER A 936 -11.40 -58.29 9.47
N MET A 937 -12.55 -58.54 10.09
CA MET A 937 -13.59 -57.51 10.29
C MET A 937 -13.21 -56.46 11.33
N LYS A 938 -12.40 -56.83 12.34
CA LYS A 938 -11.84 -55.86 13.30
C LYS A 938 -10.86 -54.93 12.62
N ASP A 939 -9.91 -55.47 11.86
CA ASP A 939 -8.85 -54.70 11.22
C ASP A 939 -9.40 -53.74 10.16
N GLU A 940 -10.35 -54.20 9.33
CA GLU A 940 -11.07 -53.36 8.35
C GLU A 940 -11.91 -52.27 9.03
N GLY A 941 -12.68 -52.62 10.06
CA GLY A 941 -13.50 -51.64 10.78
C GLY A 941 -12.69 -50.61 11.57
N ILE A 942 -11.53 -51.00 12.12
CA ILE A 942 -10.59 -50.07 12.77
C ILE A 942 -9.99 -49.11 11.74
N GLY A 943 -9.68 -49.57 10.53
CA GLY A 943 -9.26 -48.72 9.41
C GLY A 943 -10.29 -47.64 9.07
N LEU A 944 -11.55 -48.06 8.82
CA LEU A 944 -12.66 -47.15 8.54
C LEU A 944 -12.91 -46.15 9.69
N ALA A 945 -12.79 -46.59 10.95
CA ALA A 945 -12.92 -45.70 12.09
C ALA A 945 -11.76 -44.69 12.18
N ALA A 946 -10.52 -45.09 11.87
CA ALA A 946 -9.36 -44.21 11.86
C ALA A 946 -9.45 -43.13 10.76
N GLU A 947 -9.91 -43.50 9.56
CA GLU A 947 -10.19 -42.55 8.47
C GLU A 947 -11.29 -41.56 8.89
N ALA A 948 -12.39 -42.04 9.46
CA ALA A 948 -13.46 -41.19 9.97
C ALA A 948 -12.97 -40.24 11.08
N PHE A 949 -12.11 -40.69 12.00
CA PHE A 949 -11.48 -39.81 12.99
C PHE A 949 -10.53 -38.78 12.37
N SER A 950 -9.84 -39.11 11.27
CA SER A 950 -9.00 -38.17 10.53
C SER A 950 -9.83 -37.05 9.89
N VAL A 951 -10.93 -37.40 9.21
CA VAL A 951 -11.88 -36.43 8.62
C VAL A 951 -12.53 -35.57 9.70
N LEU A 952 -12.96 -36.15 10.82
CA LEU A 952 -13.47 -35.40 11.98
C LEU A 952 -12.41 -34.47 12.60
N GLY A 953 -11.14 -34.87 12.58
CA GLY A 953 -10.02 -34.07 13.06
C GLY A 953 -9.76 -32.85 12.19
N ALA A 954 -9.76 -33.01 10.86
CA ALA A 954 -9.63 -31.91 9.91
C ALA A 954 -10.81 -30.92 10.04
N LEU A 955 -12.05 -31.43 10.06
CA LEU A 955 -13.25 -30.60 10.23
C LEU A 955 -13.31 -29.83 11.57
N ARG A 956 -12.59 -30.27 12.61
CA ARG A 956 -12.44 -29.54 13.87
C ARG A 956 -11.26 -28.55 13.90
N GLN A 957 -10.31 -28.63 12.96
CA GLN A 957 -9.18 -27.71 12.89
C GLN A 957 -9.48 -26.45 12.08
N ASP A 958 -10.46 -26.51 11.18
CA ASP A 958 -10.93 -25.38 10.36
C ASP A 958 -12.14 -24.64 10.96
N ASP A 959 -12.45 -24.85 12.26
CA ASP A 959 -13.50 -24.09 12.96
C ASP A 959 -13.01 -22.64 13.24
N PRO A 960 -13.67 -21.60 12.68
CA PRO A 960 -13.12 -20.23 12.72
C PRO A 960 -13.30 -19.50 14.06
N ASP A 961 -13.98 -20.08 15.06
CA ASP A 961 -14.14 -19.49 16.41
C ASP A 961 -14.10 -20.61 17.50
N PRO A 962 -13.01 -20.75 18.29
CA PRO A 962 -12.72 -21.93 19.12
C PRO A 962 -13.33 -21.95 20.55
#